data_AF-A0A7S4NVS4-F1
#
_entry.id   AF-A0A7S4NVS4-F1
#
_cell.length_a   1.000
_cell.length_b   1.000
_cell.length_c   1.000
_cell.angle_alpha   90.00
_cell.angle_beta   90.00
_cell.angle_gamma   90.00
#
_symmetry.space_group_name_H-M   'P 1'
#
loop_
_entity.id
_entity.type
_entity.pdbx_description
1 polymer ?
#
loop_
_entity_poly.entity_id
_entity_poly.type
_entity_poly.pdbx_seq_one_letter_code
_entity_poly.pdbx_strand_id
1 'polypeptide(L)'
;LRLNLLALSAASDNWEITQDLNNVTSGMTDAEVIDLMATVRDSGNSIVLVSVYDNDFTSRAMKYGYQAGISGIAGYQWILDNLAKSEDAFFVDGVLDEEAVLGWEGNIVVLSAEGSGDVYDRMLVGYQRERLLMPLRGYDLDTFLEEPAGKTAHHYDAVYAHAHAIKAMLEDGKDPLTDNLIDYIREVEFQGAIGAISWSDGSNDLSGSVQLDIWLAVRGEQIIRGGYETELVTDFIWKGQETFPLGALFSDADSADRSRSLALQACVTDHNNDNWSIVGTFLYSLEFGDTNGDPDTAADAAEALLTTPKVSLLGTSTQEETDSVHAVAEDDKVPLVSGASNAMKFSDEDDYPYFARTFPSSFNVASGVAALLNNNAEDGEISILFTPSNPQSVALKDALVDLSDGESWDVEQIIEVDEDITDFSVILNQIRDAEIRIVVAFLLNPASVARMFAQSYDEEMSGDGNGYQWIVDDASVSLDSYRINGVLSTSAVRGWRTGVGFLAGAIEGTQNNRFLTSYAREQAAQADPSLFPEVPDNTAAFHYDLCAVLTRALELMVEDGDDPFDGEKMMEKIRQVEGVEGASGTLAFNGNDRGGVYALLMQQGDGIGSFLDVGQWDGETLREEGFLWAANVGQQVFQIASLLPLDTPAGRSAYLAILAAVNDIASNEESKIIFELDTIDTNDNNFGEIVEKMEDLVEKGIVGFLGGESASLVEELHEEVLDPREMPLLSAAAVAGSLEEPFDYPFFLRDIPSTSPESQAIAALLTKYVTDEYICLIYRPKEDNSESLRDAVQSLEVTGDNDDEDEEGDGWQISKEWTVNDLDDFKDINGFGKCEVVLSFLYDAELTGRVLGQAEKDGTAGKGSEVQWIVDDFSFSVAAIDGDDSEKGWEGAVGFSADPDGGSIYETFLASYARERANQDDPEDYPETPEPKAAYHYDLVYVYLAGLGVTFNPFGGRGFMIDLRGVFLEGATGDISFQQNDRQQDIPFLFLGGDGDGNFEDFGSYTVTAGLDENGDFLWRGIEVESTSSSPPSLSSPSLSMWLGLLVGWVMMMRMR
;
A
#
# COMPACT_ATOMS: atom_id res chain seq x y z
N LEU A 1 19.91 50.22 8.93
CA LEU A 1 20.26 49.79 7.55
C LEU A 1 21.45 50.58 6.99
N ARG A 2 22.65 50.03 7.21
CA ARG A 2 23.82 49.88 6.31
C ARG A 2 24.77 48.98 7.11
N LEU A 3 24.80 47.71 6.73
CA LEU A 3 25.61 46.64 7.34
C LEU A 3 27.09 46.83 7.01
N ASN A 4 27.94 46.49 7.98
CA ASN A 4 29.30 45.96 7.88
C ASN A 4 29.73 45.67 9.32
N LEU A 5 30.12 44.45 9.69
CA LEU A 5 30.61 44.22 11.05
C LEU A 5 31.56 43.02 11.19
N LEU A 6 32.76 43.36 11.66
CA LEU A 6 33.79 42.52 12.27
C LEU A 6 33.86 42.90 13.77
N ALA A 7 33.94 41.89 14.64
CA ALA A 7 34.33 41.91 16.07
C ALA A 7 33.34 42.38 17.18
N LEU A 8 33.14 41.50 18.18
CA LEU A 8 32.58 41.76 19.52
C LEU A 8 33.52 41.16 20.59
N SER A 9 33.67 41.78 21.76
CA SER A 9 34.33 41.16 22.94
C SER A 9 33.42 41.16 24.16
N ALA A 10 33.45 40.07 24.93
CA ALA A 10 32.60 39.87 26.10
C ALA A 10 33.36 40.15 27.40
N ALA A 11 32.99 41.23 28.09
CA ALA A 11 33.17 41.36 29.53
C ALA A 11 32.07 42.27 30.12
N SER A 12 31.06 41.66 30.73
CA SER A 12 29.92 42.23 31.49
C SER A 12 28.86 43.02 30.71
N ASP A 13 27.63 42.49 30.68
CA ASP A 13 26.28 43.07 30.43
C ASP A 13 26.08 44.23 29.43
N ASN A 14 27.09 44.62 28.66
CA ASN A 14 27.03 45.64 27.62
C ASN A 14 27.97 45.24 26.48
N TRP A 15 27.39 45.04 25.30
CA TRP A 15 28.13 44.69 24.09
C TRP A 15 28.81 45.94 23.50
N GLU A 16 30.12 45.89 23.24
CA GLU A 16 30.88 46.98 22.62
C GLU A 16 31.65 46.49 21.38
N ILE A 17 31.55 47.24 20.26
CA ILE A 17 32.32 46.97 19.03
C ILE A 17 33.75 47.50 19.25
N THR A 18 34.73 46.60 19.26
CA THR A 18 36.10 46.94 19.65
C THR A 18 36.98 47.38 18.47
N GLN A 19 36.69 46.96 17.23
CA GLN A 19 37.49 47.31 16.06
C GLN A 19 36.72 47.20 14.73
N ASP A 20 36.78 48.24 13.90
CA ASP A 20 36.11 48.29 12.58
C ASP A 20 37.16 48.24 11.44
N LEU A 21 37.06 47.21 10.60
CA LEU A 21 38.00 46.89 9.51
C LEU A 21 37.38 47.16 8.12
N ASN A 22 36.96 48.40 7.88
CA ASN A 22 36.22 48.85 6.67
C ASN A 22 36.93 48.74 5.29
N ASN A 23 38.09 48.08 5.16
CA ASN A 23 38.87 48.06 3.91
C ASN A 23 39.06 46.65 3.29
N VAL A 24 38.22 45.69 3.65
CA VAL A 24 38.25 44.35 3.04
C VAL A 24 37.65 44.43 1.64
N THR A 25 38.42 44.05 0.62
CA THR A 25 37.97 44.02 -0.78
C THR A 25 38.37 42.71 -1.44
N SER A 26 37.62 42.27 -2.44
CA SER A 26 37.91 41.09 -3.27
C SER A 26 39.28 41.09 -3.96
N GLY A 27 39.95 42.25 -4.02
CA GLY A 27 41.26 42.41 -4.64
C GLY A 27 42.47 42.22 -3.73
N MET A 28 42.28 41.79 -2.48
CA MET A 28 43.39 41.57 -1.54
C MET A 28 44.27 40.39 -1.98
N THR A 29 45.58 40.59 -1.91
CA THR A 29 46.56 39.52 -2.10
C THR A 29 46.62 38.61 -0.86
N ASP A 30 47.05 37.37 -1.03
CA ASP A 30 47.18 36.40 0.08
C ASP A 30 48.02 36.95 1.24
N ALA A 31 49.07 37.72 0.95
CA ALA A 31 49.89 38.37 1.98
C ALA A 31 49.11 39.39 2.81
N GLU A 32 48.17 40.10 2.20
CA GLU A 32 47.29 41.06 2.89
C GLU A 32 46.20 40.35 3.70
N VAL A 33 45.68 39.21 3.22
CA VAL A 33 44.74 38.37 3.98
C VAL A 33 45.43 37.74 5.20
N ILE A 34 46.66 37.25 5.05
CA ILE A 34 47.46 36.70 6.17
C ILE A 34 47.72 37.77 7.24
N ASP A 35 48.11 38.99 6.85
CA ASP A 35 48.36 40.08 7.81
C ASP A 35 47.08 40.52 8.53
N LEU A 36 45.94 40.48 7.82
CA LEU A 36 44.63 40.68 8.41
C LEU A 36 44.30 39.60 9.45
N MET A 37 44.51 38.32 9.15
CA MET A 37 44.28 37.22 10.10
C MET A 37 45.21 37.30 11.31
N ALA A 38 46.48 37.70 11.13
CA ALA A 38 47.39 37.95 12.23
C ALA A 38 46.90 39.09 13.14
N THR A 39 46.34 40.15 12.55
CA THR A 39 45.73 41.26 13.29
C THR A 39 44.52 40.81 14.11
N VAL A 40 43.66 39.96 13.54
CA VAL A 40 42.51 39.38 14.24
C VAL A 40 42.97 38.50 15.40
N ARG A 41 43.97 37.63 15.20
CA ARG A 41 44.55 36.81 16.27
C ARG A 41 45.09 37.65 17.43
N ASP A 42 45.93 38.63 17.10
CA ASP A 42 46.65 39.43 18.09
C ASP A 42 45.72 40.40 18.85
N SER A 43 44.48 40.59 18.37
CA SER A 43 43.44 41.35 19.08
C SER A 43 42.89 40.63 20.32
N GLY A 44 43.03 39.29 20.40
CA GLY A 44 42.57 38.48 21.54
C GLY A 44 41.03 38.31 21.65
N ASN A 45 40.28 38.64 20.60
CA ASN A 45 38.82 38.50 20.55
C ASN A 45 38.40 37.04 20.32
N SER A 46 37.38 36.54 21.01
CA SER A 46 36.89 35.15 20.86
C SER A 46 35.84 34.94 19.77
N ILE A 47 35.29 36.01 19.18
CA ILE A 47 34.22 35.93 18.15
C ILE A 47 34.54 36.86 16.97
N VAL A 48 34.45 36.33 15.75
CA VAL A 48 34.74 37.03 14.50
C VAL A 48 33.52 36.96 13.56
N LEU A 49 32.77 38.06 13.46
CA LEU A 49 31.70 38.21 12.46
C LEU A 49 32.29 38.55 11.10
N VAL A 50 31.88 37.86 10.04
CA VAL A 50 32.36 38.11 8.68
C VAL A 50 31.18 38.11 7.71
N SER A 51 30.90 39.27 7.13
CA SER A 51 29.97 39.42 6.01
C SER A 51 30.78 39.81 4.78
N VAL A 52 30.95 38.86 3.85
CA VAL A 52 31.70 39.10 2.62
C VAL A 52 30.87 38.57 1.44
N TYR A 53 30.66 39.42 0.45
CA TYR A 53 29.95 39.09 -0.79
C TYR A 53 30.79 38.25 -1.79
N ASP A 54 31.96 37.77 -1.37
CA ASP A 54 32.96 37.13 -2.25
C ASP A 54 33.47 35.81 -1.65
N ASN A 55 33.17 34.74 -2.37
CA ASN A 55 33.54 33.36 -2.03
C ASN A 55 35.06 33.15 -2.02
N ASP A 56 35.82 33.80 -2.92
CA ASP A 56 37.27 33.63 -3.03
C ASP A 56 38.01 34.25 -1.84
N PHE A 57 37.55 35.42 -1.37
CA PHE A 57 38.06 36.00 -0.14
C PHE A 57 37.70 35.14 1.08
N THR A 58 36.46 34.64 1.15
CA THR A 58 35.98 33.83 2.28
C THR A 58 36.80 32.55 2.43
N SER A 59 37.05 31.85 1.30
CA SER A 59 37.91 30.66 1.26
C SER A 59 39.32 30.93 1.78
N ARG A 60 39.97 31.98 1.27
CA ARG A 60 41.33 32.37 1.68
C ARG A 60 41.37 32.85 3.14
N ALA A 61 40.36 33.56 3.62
CA ALA A 61 40.26 33.97 5.02
C ALA A 61 40.16 32.76 5.96
N MET A 62 39.36 31.76 5.61
CA MET A 62 39.23 30.51 6.40
C MET A 62 40.54 29.73 6.41
N LYS A 63 41.17 29.56 5.25
CA LYS A 63 42.48 28.91 5.12
C LYS A 63 43.55 29.58 5.98
N TYR A 64 43.73 30.90 5.83
CA TYR A 64 44.76 31.62 6.56
C TYR A 64 44.41 31.81 8.04
N GLY A 65 43.12 31.85 8.39
CA GLY A 65 42.64 31.77 9.76
C GLY A 65 43.04 30.47 10.44
N TYR A 66 42.90 29.34 9.73
CA TYR A 66 43.27 28.01 10.23
C TYR A 66 44.78 27.92 10.44
N GLN A 67 45.56 28.34 9.45
CA GLN A 67 47.02 28.42 9.55
C GLN A 67 47.48 29.35 10.68
N ALA A 68 46.73 30.43 10.97
CA ALA A 68 47.00 31.35 12.06
C ALA A 68 46.52 30.85 13.43
N GLY A 69 45.78 29.72 13.48
CA GLY A 69 45.25 29.12 14.71
C GLY A 69 44.05 29.86 15.31
N ILE A 70 43.26 30.55 14.47
CA ILE A 70 42.08 31.33 14.88
C ILE A 70 40.78 30.90 14.18
N SER A 71 40.81 29.77 13.50
CA SER A 71 39.62 29.08 12.99
C SER A 71 39.80 27.56 13.17
N GLY A 72 38.73 26.78 12.95
CA GLY A 72 38.66 25.39 13.39
C GLY A 72 38.41 25.27 14.91
N ILE A 73 38.70 24.11 15.49
CA ILE A 73 38.45 23.74 16.91
C ILE A 73 39.18 24.65 17.93
N ALA A 74 40.03 25.56 17.47
CA ALA A 74 40.82 26.44 18.31
C ALA A 74 40.01 27.68 18.74
N GLY A 75 39.01 27.54 19.61
CA GLY A 75 38.48 28.58 20.53
C GLY A 75 37.96 29.92 20.00
N TYR A 76 37.93 30.16 18.68
CA TYR A 76 37.43 31.38 18.04
C TYR A 76 36.19 31.03 17.19
N GLN A 77 35.05 31.69 17.43
CA GLN A 77 33.81 31.42 16.70
C GLN A 77 33.65 32.38 15.50
N TRP A 78 33.45 31.85 14.29
CA TRP A 78 33.09 32.70 13.14
C TRP A 78 31.59 32.66 12.86
N ILE A 79 31.02 33.81 12.51
CA ILE A 79 29.61 33.94 12.11
C ILE A 79 29.57 34.50 10.69
N LEU A 80 28.98 33.74 9.77
CA LEU A 80 28.91 34.00 8.33
C LEU A 80 27.48 34.30 7.88
N ASP A 81 27.33 35.14 6.85
CA ASP A 81 26.02 35.43 6.24
C ASP A 81 25.59 34.40 5.18
N ASN A 82 24.31 34.42 4.83
CA ASN A 82 23.62 33.49 3.91
C ASN A 82 24.27 33.38 2.51
N LEU A 83 25.11 34.33 2.10
CA LEU A 83 25.70 34.32 0.75
C LEU A 83 26.95 33.45 0.63
N ALA A 84 27.50 32.96 1.74
CA ALA A 84 28.66 32.07 1.75
C ALA A 84 28.32 30.59 1.41
N LYS A 85 27.05 30.26 1.11
CA LYS A 85 26.54 28.88 0.95
C LYS A 85 26.73 28.25 -0.44
N SER A 86 27.58 28.78 -1.33
CA SER A 86 27.89 28.03 -2.56
C SER A 86 28.98 27.01 -2.25
N GLU A 87 28.82 25.76 -2.70
CA GLU A 87 29.92 24.79 -2.77
C GLU A 87 31.20 25.42 -3.35
N ASP A 88 31.07 26.42 -4.24
CA ASP A 88 32.13 27.25 -4.80
C ASP A 88 33.01 28.01 -3.77
N ALA A 89 32.55 28.21 -2.52
CA ALA A 89 33.33 28.87 -1.46
C ALA A 89 34.47 27.99 -0.93
N PHE A 90 34.43 26.68 -1.20
CA PHE A 90 35.50 25.75 -0.86
C PHE A 90 36.52 25.56 -1.98
N PHE A 91 36.30 26.20 -3.15
CA PHE A 91 37.18 26.10 -4.30
C PHE A 91 37.99 27.39 -4.48
N VAL A 92 39.31 27.29 -4.38
CA VAL A 92 40.23 28.36 -4.81
C VAL A 92 40.70 28.01 -6.22
N ASP A 93 40.47 28.89 -7.19
CA ASP A 93 40.74 28.65 -8.61
C ASP A 93 40.09 27.35 -9.18
N GLY A 94 38.94 26.94 -8.63
CA GLY A 94 38.21 25.75 -9.08
C GLY A 94 38.74 24.42 -8.52
N VAL A 95 39.57 24.44 -7.47
CA VAL A 95 40.04 23.25 -6.75
C VAL A 95 39.70 23.34 -5.27
N LEU A 96 39.16 22.25 -4.71
CA LEU A 96 38.82 22.14 -3.29
C LEU A 96 40.06 22.39 -2.42
N ASP A 97 40.00 23.35 -1.50
CA ASP A 97 41.10 23.67 -0.58
C ASP A 97 40.84 23.04 0.80
N GLU A 98 41.48 21.90 1.07
CA GLU A 98 41.32 21.13 2.33
C GLU A 98 41.61 21.96 3.59
N GLU A 99 42.50 22.96 3.53
CA GLU A 99 42.78 23.83 4.68
C GLU A 99 41.69 24.88 4.90
N ALA A 100 41.01 25.33 3.84
CA ALA A 100 39.84 26.18 3.96
C ALA A 100 38.67 25.41 4.58
N VAL A 101 38.51 24.12 4.24
CA VAL A 101 37.52 23.22 4.84
C VAL A 101 37.80 23.02 6.34
N LEU A 102 39.05 22.77 6.73
CA LEU A 102 39.43 22.64 8.14
C LEU A 102 39.27 23.96 8.93
N GLY A 103 39.52 25.09 8.28
CA GLY A 103 39.23 26.41 8.85
C GLY A 103 37.75 26.73 8.98
N TRP A 104 36.89 25.97 8.31
CA TRP A 104 35.44 26.14 8.34
C TRP A 104 34.76 25.40 9.51
N GLU A 105 35.45 24.41 10.09
CA GLU A 105 34.95 23.62 11.22
C GLU A 105 34.60 24.52 12.43
N GLY A 106 33.34 24.44 12.89
CA GLY A 106 32.86 25.17 14.07
C GLY A 106 32.29 26.57 13.80
N ASN A 107 31.93 26.93 12.57
CA ASN A 107 31.36 28.25 12.24
C ASN A 107 29.82 28.25 12.26
N ILE A 108 29.21 29.42 12.53
CA ILE A 108 27.76 29.61 12.51
C ILE A 108 27.38 30.29 11.19
N VAL A 109 26.44 29.73 10.44
CA VAL A 109 25.90 30.34 9.21
C VAL A 109 24.45 30.74 9.49
N VAL A 110 24.05 31.96 9.11
CA VAL A 110 22.64 32.37 9.22
C VAL A 110 21.95 32.15 7.88
N LEU A 111 21.01 31.20 7.82
CA LEU A 111 20.25 30.87 6.62
C LEU A 111 18.84 31.50 6.61
N SER A 112 18.19 31.44 5.46
CA SER A 112 16.74 31.63 5.35
C SER A 112 16.07 30.26 5.46
N ALA A 113 14.86 30.20 6.04
CA ALA A 113 14.16 28.93 6.26
C ALA A 113 14.09 28.05 5.02
N GLU A 114 14.58 26.82 5.11
CA GLU A 114 14.36 25.80 4.10
C GLU A 114 12.99 25.18 4.35
N GLY A 115 12.24 24.93 3.28
CA GLY A 115 10.83 24.57 3.42
C GLY A 115 10.60 23.28 4.22
N SER A 116 9.47 23.21 4.93
CA SER A 116 9.06 22.08 5.77
C SER A 116 7.53 21.96 5.87
N GLY A 117 7.04 20.75 6.14
CA GLY A 117 5.61 20.42 6.31
C GLY A 117 4.86 20.08 5.01
N ASP A 118 3.58 19.72 5.13
CA ASP A 118 2.75 19.13 4.05
C ASP A 118 2.69 19.95 2.75
N VAL A 119 2.86 21.28 2.83
CA VAL A 119 2.85 22.15 1.65
C VAL A 119 4.18 22.06 0.91
N TYR A 120 5.29 21.89 1.64
CA TYR A 120 6.61 21.66 1.07
C TYR A 120 6.71 20.28 0.41
N ASP A 121 6.15 19.24 1.04
CA ASP A 121 6.16 17.89 0.47
C ASP A 121 5.35 17.82 -0.82
N ARG A 122 4.18 18.47 -0.84
CA ARG A 122 3.38 18.63 -2.07
C ARG A 122 4.13 19.42 -3.15
N MET A 123 4.89 20.44 -2.76
CA MET A 123 5.75 21.17 -3.70
C MET A 123 6.84 20.25 -4.27
N LEU A 124 7.49 19.42 -3.45
CA LEU A 124 8.53 18.47 -3.89
C LEU A 124 7.98 17.44 -4.87
N VAL A 125 6.85 16.81 -4.54
CA VAL A 125 6.18 15.86 -5.45
C VAL A 125 5.80 16.52 -6.77
N GLY A 126 5.25 17.74 -6.71
CA GLY A 126 4.92 18.52 -7.90
C GLY A 126 6.16 18.90 -8.73
N TYR A 127 7.26 19.27 -8.08
CA TYR A 127 8.53 19.59 -8.74
C TYR A 127 9.11 18.39 -9.46
N GLN A 128 9.15 17.21 -8.82
CA GLN A 128 9.66 15.99 -9.43
C GLN A 128 8.79 15.53 -10.60
N ARG A 129 7.45 15.58 -10.44
CA ARG A 129 6.52 15.28 -11.53
C ARG A 129 6.73 16.19 -12.73
N GLU A 130 6.80 17.50 -12.54
CA GLU A 130 7.00 18.44 -13.64
C GLU A 130 8.39 18.31 -14.27
N ARG A 131 9.43 18.04 -13.48
CA ARG A 131 10.79 17.76 -13.97
C ARG A 131 10.80 16.56 -14.92
N LEU A 132 10.13 15.46 -14.59
CA LEU A 132 10.00 14.27 -15.44
C LEU A 132 9.20 14.53 -16.72
N LEU A 133 8.33 15.55 -16.74
CA LEU A 133 7.56 15.96 -17.92
C LEU A 133 8.30 16.98 -18.80
N MET A 134 9.40 17.59 -18.34
CA MET A 134 10.17 18.58 -19.12
C MET A 134 10.73 18.05 -20.46
N PRO A 135 11.20 16.79 -20.57
CA PRO A 135 11.62 16.20 -21.85
C PRO A 135 10.50 16.18 -22.89
N LEU A 136 9.25 15.91 -22.47
CA LEU A 136 8.08 15.93 -23.35
C LEU A 136 7.75 17.36 -23.85
N ARG A 137 8.24 18.39 -23.15
CA ARG A 137 8.13 19.81 -23.53
C ARG A 137 9.36 20.32 -24.29
N GLY A 138 10.31 19.45 -24.63
CA GLY A 138 11.49 19.77 -25.44
C GLY A 138 12.66 20.41 -24.67
N TYR A 139 12.67 20.29 -23.34
CA TYR A 139 13.80 20.74 -22.51
C TYR A 139 14.69 19.57 -22.11
N ASP A 140 15.99 19.83 -21.96
CA ASP A 140 16.97 18.83 -21.50
C ASP A 140 16.89 18.67 -19.98
N LEU A 141 16.82 17.42 -19.51
CA LEU A 141 16.67 17.09 -18.09
C LEU A 141 17.88 17.56 -17.28
N ASP A 142 19.08 17.51 -17.88
CA ASP A 142 20.35 17.89 -17.25
C ASP A 142 20.45 19.41 -16.97
N THR A 143 19.52 20.20 -17.50
CA THR A 143 19.45 21.65 -17.23
C THR A 143 18.74 21.99 -15.91
N PHE A 144 18.07 21.02 -15.27
CA PHE A 144 17.32 21.22 -14.03
C PHE A 144 17.98 20.46 -12.87
N LEU A 145 18.01 21.10 -11.70
CA LEU A 145 18.54 20.47 -10.48
C LEU A 145 17.68 19.27 -10.09
N GLU A 146 18.32 18.24 -9.53
CA GLU A 146 17.58 17.07 -9.04
C GLU A 146 16.71 17.41 -7.83
N GLU A 147 17.22 18.30 -6.98
CA GLU A 147 16.49 18.89 -5.88
C GLU A 147 16.24 20.38 -6.16
N PRO A 148 15.05 20.91 -5.82
CA PRO A 148 14.78 22.33 -6.00
C PRO A 148 15.73 23.15 -5.14
N ALA A 149 16.34 24.20 -5.71
CA ALA A 149 17.17 25.12 -4.94
C ALA A 149 16.40 25.68 -3.73
N GLY A 150 17.04 25.91 -2.59
CA GLY A 150 16.36 26.32 -1.34
C GLY A 150 15.45 27.55 -1.46
N LYS A 151 15.69 28.43 -2.45
CA LYS A 151 14.81 29.58 -2.74
C LYS A 151 13.50 29.23 -3.47
N THR A 152 13.31 27.99 -3.90
CA THR A 152 12.13 27.56 -4.68
C THR A 152 10.86 27.59 -3.84
N ALA A 153 10.94 27.17 -2.57
CA ALA A 153 9.82 27.23 -1.63
C ALA A 153 9.28 28.66 -1.46
N HIS A 154 10.16 29.66 -1.37
CA HIS A 154 9.76 31.07 -1.31
C HIS A 154 8.98 31.54 -2.55
N HIS A 155 9.28 31.01 -3.75
CA HIS A 155 8.53 31.34 -4.96
C HIS A 155 7.16 30.66 -4.97
N TYR A 156 7.07 29.46 -4.42
CA TYR A 156 5.82 28.73 -4.25
C TYR A 156 4.87 29.52 -3.32
N ASP A 157 5.39 30.00 -2.20
CA ASP A 157 4.62 30.80 -1.24
C ASP A 157 4.21 32.16 -1.77
N ALA A 158 5.04 32.77 -2.63
CA ALA A 158 4.63 33.98 -3.32
C ALA A 158 3.36 33.75 -4.16
N VAL A 159 3.23 32.61 -4.85
CA VAL A 159 2.03 32.28 -5.63
C VAL A 159 0.82 32.08 -4.70
N TYR A 160 0.99 31.37 -3.59
CA TYR A 160 -0.09 31.17 -2.61
C TYR A 160 -0.54 32.48 -1.98
N ALA A 161 0.38 33.38 -1.66
CA ALA A 161 0.03 34.71 -1.15
C ALA A 161 -0.85 35.49 -2.13
N HIS A 162 -0.57 35.39 -3.45
CA HIS A 162 -1.44 36.00 -4.46
C HIS A 162 -2.81 35.31 -4.52
N ALA A 163 -2.86 33.98 -4.44
CA ALA A 163 -4.12 33.23 -4.47
C ALA A 163 -5.02 33.55 -3.26
N HIS A 164 -4.45 33.56 -2.05
CA HIS A 164 -5.15 33.92 -0.82
C HIS A 164 -5.63 35.38 -0.87
N ALA A 165 -4.82 36.31 -1.38
CA ALA A 165 -5.19 37.71 -1.50
C ALA A 165 -6.32 37.91 -2.52
N ILE A 166 -6.27 37.23 -3.67
CA ILE A 166 -7.34 37.25 -4.68
C ILE A 166 -8.64 36.68 -4.08
N LYS A 167 -8.56 35.58 -3.33
CA LYS A 167 -9.71 35.00 -2.64
C LYS A 167 -10.33 36.00 -1.66
N ALA A 168 -9.53 36.60 -0.79
CA ALA A 168 -10.00 37.60 0.17
C ALA A 168 -10.62 38.83 -0.51
N MET A 169 -10.04 39.29 -1.62
CA MET A 169 -10.61 40.37 -2.44
C MET A 169 -11.99 40.00 -3.00
N LEU A 170 -12.14 38.79 -3.53
CA LEU A 170 -13.42 38.33 -4.10
C LEU A 170 -14.50 38.20 -3.01
N GLU A 171 -14.14 37.75 -1.81
CA GLU A 171 -15.04 37.66 -0.65
C GLU A 171 -15.53 39.04 -0.19
N ASP A 172 -14.68 40.06 -0.27
CA ASP A 172 -15.04 41.46 0.00
C ASP A 172 -15.75 42.17 -1.16
N GLY A 173 -16.02 41.45 -2.27
CA GLY A 173 -16.66 41.99 -3.46
C GLY A 173 -15.80 43.00 -4.23
N LYS A 174 -14.47 42.90 -4.11
CA LYS A 174 -13.48 43.67 -4.88
C LYS A 174 -13.11 42.95 -6.17
N ASP A 175 -12.69 43.72 -7.16
CA ASP A 175 -12.21 43.17 -8.43
C ASP A 175 -10.66 43.14 -8.44
N PRO A 176 -10.02 41.96 -8.41
CA PRO A 176 -8.56 41.84 -8.39
C PRO A 176 -7.87 42.43 -9.62
N LEU A 177 -8.60 42.73 -10.70
CA LEU A 177 -8.07 43.40 -11.89
C LEU A 177 -8.09 44.93 -11.81
N THR A 178 -8.87 45.51 -10.88
CA THR A 178 -9.07 46.98 -10.81
C THR A 178 -8.82 47.58 -9.44
N ASP A 179 -8.93 46.80 -8.36
CA ASP A 179 -8.66 47.19 -6.98
C ASP A 179 -7.23 46.82 -6.54
N ASN A 180 -6.74 47.42 -5.45
CA ASN A 180 -5.33 47.31 -5.03
C ASN A 180 -5.01 45.98 -4.32
N LEU A 181 -4.55 44.98 -5.08
CA LEU A 181 -4.20 43.65 -4.56
C LEU A 181 -3.12 43.66 -3.46
N ILE A 182 -2.20 44.64 -3.45
CA ILE A 182 -1.10 44.65 -2.46
C ILE A 182 -1.62 44.90 -1.03
N ASP A 183 -2.76 45.59 -0.89
CA ASP A 183 -3.35 45.84 0.43
C ASP A 183 -3.85 44.52 1.03
N TYR A 184 -4.42 43.64 0.20
CA TYR A 184 -4.84 42.30 0.61
C TYR A 184 -3.67 41.35 0.80
N ILE A 185 -2.63 41.40 -0.06
CA ILE A 185 -1.43 40.57 0.13
C ILE A 185 -0.79 40.83 1.50
N ARG A 186 -0.78 42.09 1.98
CA ARG A 186 -0.23 42.42 3.31
C ARG A 186 -1.07 41.91 4.48
N GLU A 187 -2.32 41.55 4.22
CA GLU A 187 -3.27 41.10 5.24
C GLU A 187 -3.47 39.57 5.22
N VAL A 188 -2.86 38.83 4.27
CA VAL A 188 -2.99 37.37 4.24
C VAL A 188 -2.12 36.70 5.29
N GLU A 189 -2.72 35.70 5.94
CA GLU A 189 -2.05 34.75 6.82
C GLU A 189 -2.39 33.32 6.35
N PHE A 190 -1.39 32.48 6.11
CA PHE A 190 -1.60 31.10 5.64
C PHE A 190 -0.39 30.20 5.95
N GLN A 191 -0.56 28.88 5.84
CA GLN A 191 0.54 27.92 5.89
C GLN A 191 1.12 27.70 4.49
N GLY A 192 2.39 28.08 4.30
CA GLY A 192 3.14 27.92 3.05
C GLY A 192 4.19 26.80 3.13
N ALA A 193 4.92 26.61 2.03
CA ALA A 193 6.04 25.69 1.91
C ALA A 193 7.20 26.03 2.84
N ILE A 194 7.37 27.29 3.27
CA ILE A 194 8.36 27.68 4.30
C ILE A 194 7.76 27.80 5.72
N GLY A 195 6.53 27.31 5.93
CA GLY A 195 5.79 27.42 7.18
C GLY A 195 4.79 28.58 7.20
N ALA A 196 4.49 29.10 8.39
CA ALA A 196 3.47 30.14 8.56
C ALA A 196 3.89 31.46 7.88
N ILE A 197 3.08 31.93 6.94
CA ILE A 197 3.27 33.17 6.20
C ILE A 197 2.39 34.26 6.81
N SER A 198 3.00 35.37 7.22
CA SER A 198 2.33 36.63 7.58
C SER A 198 3.24 37.80 7.21
N TRP A 199 2.73 39.04 7.21
CA TRP A 199 3.53 40.24 6.89
C TRP A 199 3.70 41.17 8.09
N SER A 200 4.91 41.70 8.27
CA SER A 200 5.18 42.60 9.40
C SER A 200 4.53 43.96 9.22
N ASP A 201 3.90 44.43 10.30
CA ASP A 201 3.13 45.67 10.34
C ASP A 201 3.92 46.88 9.80
N GLY A 202 3.44 47.44 8.69
CA GLY A 202 4.00 48.65 8.08
C GLY A 202 5.28 48.45 7.28
N SER A 203 5.68 47.20 7.00
CA SER A 203 6.80 46.86 6.12
C SER A 203 6.33 46.06 4.88
N ASN A 204 7.25 45.76 3.95
CA ASN A 204 7.02 44.82 2.84
C ASN A 204 7.73 43.48 3.10
N ASP A 205 8.03 43.17 4.35
CA ASP A 205 8.83 42.03 4.80
C ASP A 205 7.94 41.06 5.59
N LEU A 206 8.13 39.75 5.39
CA LEU A 206 7.40 38.70 6.09
C LEU A 206 7.60 38.81 7.62
N SER A 207 6.55 38.59 8.41
CA SER A 207 6.63 38.46 9.87
C SER A 207 6.89 37.00 10.25
N GLY A 208 8.10 36.74 10.79
CA GLY A 208 8.58 35.41 11.20
C GLY A 208 9.11 34.58 10.02
N SER A 209 10.09 33.68 10.12
CA SER A 209 11.08 33.31 11.15
C SER A 209 12.43 33.19 10.42
N VAL A 210 13.51 33.75 10.93
CA VAL A 210 14.85 33.46 10.38
C VAL A 210 15.28 32.12 10.94
N GLN A 211 15.29 31.07 10.11
CA GLN A 211 15.85 29.78 10.51
C GLN A 211 17.37 29.92 10.66
N LEU A 212 17.87 29.70 11.87
CA LEU A 212 19.30 29.79 12.15
C LEU A 212 19.89 28.38 12.08
N ASP A 213 20.34 27.98 10.90
CA ASP A 213 20.97 26.68 10.71
C ASP A 213 22.43 26.71 11.15
N ILE A 214 22.74 26.07 12.27
CA ILE A 214 24.11 26.02 12.80
C ILE A 214 24.83 24.83 12.15
N TRP A 215 25.77 25.11 11.25
CA TRP A 215 26.62 24.11 10.62
C TRP A 215 27.84 23.79 11.49
N LEU A 216 27.74 22.78 12.35
CA LEU A 216 28.91 22.21 13.02
C LEU A 216 29.51 21.11 12.14
N ALA A 217 30.41 21.49 11.23
CA ALA A 217 31.19 20.52 10.49
C ALA A 217 32.18 19.82 11.44
N VAL A 218 31.81 18.66 11.97
CA VAL A 218 32.73 17.67 12.53
C VAL A 218 32.67 16.47 11.60
N ARG A 219 33.81 16.12 10.98
CA ARG A 219 34.02 14.98 10.06
C ARG A 219 32.80 14.09 9.78
N GLY A 220 32.05 14.46 8.74
CA GLY A 220 30.99 13.64 8.15
C GLY A 220 29.65 13.78 8.88
N GLU A 221 28.74 14.53 8.26
CA GLU A 221 27.29 14.53 8.52
C GLU A 221 26.83 14.98 9.92
N GLN A 222 26.90 16.29 10.18
CA GLN A 222 26.02 16.93 11.17
C GLN A 222 25.43 18.22 10.58
N ILE A 223 24.11 18.27 10.46
CA ILE A 223 23.33 19.47 10.15
C ILE A 223 22.36 19.65 11.32
N ILE A 224 22.60 20.62 12.22
CA ILE A 224 21.62 20.97 13.25
C ILE A 224 20.67 22.01 12.63
N ARG A 225 19.43 21.60 12.34
CA ARG A 225 18.36 22.47 11.83
C ARG A 225 17.45 22.89 12.98
N GLY A 226 17.26 24.20 13.17
CA GLY A 226 16.32 24.72 14.16
C GLY A 226 15.68 26.03 13.68
N GLY A 227 14.35 26.03 13.56
CA GLY A 227 13.56 27.24 13.33
C GLY A 227 13.33 27.97 14.65
N TYR A 228 13.75 29.24 14.75
CA TYR A 228 13.58 30.04 15.97
C TYR A 228 12.93 31.39 15.68
N GLU A 229 12.00 31.81 16.55
CA GLU A 229 11.51 33.18 16.61
C GLU A 229 12.54 34.09 17.29
N THR A 230 12.59 35.36 16.85
CA THR A 230 13.67 36.33 17.09
C THR A 230 13.95 36.72 18.56
N GLU A 231 13.21 36.21 19.54
CA GLU A 231 13.44 36.52 20.97
C GLU A 231 14.26 35.47 21.74
N LEU A 232 14.57 34.29 21.18
CA LEU A 232 15.14 33.16 21.95
C LEU A 232 16.64 32.87 21.75
N VAL A 233 17.33 33.57 20.84
CA VAL A 233 18.72 33.22 20.46
C VAL A 233 19.75 33.54 21.56
N THR A 234 19.42 34.37 22.56
CA THR A 234 20.37 34.71 23.64
C THR A 234 20.47 33.67 24.75
N ASP A 235 19.48 32.80 24.93
CA ASP A 235 19.46 31.81 26.02
C ASP A 235 20.15 30.49 25.64
N PHE A 236 20.27 30.18 24.35
CA PHE A 236 20.80 28.89 23.85
C PHE A 236 22.32 28.72 24.04
N ILE A 237 23.08 29.81 24.20
CA ILE A 237 24.56 29.75 24.17
C ILE A 237 25.21 29.65 25.57
N TRP A 238 24.46 29.83 26.67
CA TRP A 238 25.10 30.13 27.97
C TRP A 238 24.56 29.43 29.23
N LYS A 239 23.92 28.26 29.12
CA LYS A 239 23.79 27.33 30.26
C LYS A 239 24.70 26.12 30.01
N GLY A 240 25.56 25.80 30.98
CA GLY A 240 26.56 24.74 30.86
C GLY A 240 25.92 23.40 30.50
N GLN A 241 26.55 22.65 29.59
CA GLN A 241 26.18 21.27 29.30
C GLN A 241 26.42 20.44 30.57
N GLU A 242 25.36 19.96 31.19
CA GLU A 242 25.44 18.95 32.25
C GLU A 242 25.21 17.57 31.62
N THR A 243 26.15 16.65 31.88
CA THR A 243 26.05 15.26 31.42
C THR A 243 25.55 14.39 32.57
N PHE A 244 24.42 13.72 32.37
CA PHE A 244 23.78 12.82 33.33
C PHE A 244 24.13 11.36 33.02
N PRO A 245 24.80 10.65 33.94
CA PRO A 245 25.17 9.26 33.76
C PRO A 245 24.01 8.29 34.01
N LEU A 246 23.81 7.37 33.07
CA LEU A 246 22.81 6.31 33.08
C LEU A 246 23.50 4.95 33.16
N GLY A 247 22.92 4.02 33.93
CA GLY A 247 23.31 2.61 33.92
C GLY A 247 22.31 1.79 33.10
N ALA A 248 22.79 0.89 32.24
CA ALA A 248 21.97 0.02 31.42
C ALA A 248 22.29 -1.45 31.69
N LEU A 249 21.27 -2.29 31.88
CA LEU A 249 21.43 -3.69 32.26
C LEU A 249 20.75 -4.60 31.25
N PHE A 250 21.56 -5.32 30.45
CA PHE A 250 21.11 -6.21 29.38
C PHE A 250 22.03 -7.43 29.27
N SER A 251 21.51 -8.55 28.78
CA SER A 251 22.30 -9.75 28.48
C SER A 251 22.97 -9.66 27.11
N ASP A 252 24.29 -9.78 27.06
CA ASP A 252 25.00 -9.87 25.77
C ASP A 252 24.74 -11.21 25.04
N ALA A 253 24.30 -12.23 25.78
CA ALA A 253 24.04 -13.56 25.25
C ALA A 253 22.73 -13.65 24.44
N ASP A 254 21.74 -12.84 24.80
CA ASP A 254 20.40 -12.88 24.22
C ASP A 254 20.23 -11.89 23.05
N SER A 255 19.58 -12.33 21.97
CA SER A 255 19.41 -11.49 20.78
C SER A 255 18.41 -10.35 20.97
N ALA A 256 17.36 -10.56 21.78
CA ALA A 256 16.39 -9.51 22.06
C ALA A 256 17.03 -8.43 22.95
N ASP A 257 17.83 -8.81 23.94
CA ASP A 257 18.59 -7.86 24.76
C ASP A 257 19.65 -7.09 23.97
N ARG A 258 20.31 -7.71 22.99
CA ARG A 258 21.15 -6.98 22.03
C ARG A 258 20.34 -5.96 21.21
N SER A 259 19.11 -6.29 20.82
CA SER A 259 18.22 -5.32 20.16
C SER A 259 17.81 -4.17 21.10
N ARG A 260 17.41 -4.45 22.33
CA ARG A 260 16.96 -3.45 23.32
C ARG A 260 18.09 -2.51 23.76
N SER A 261 19.29 -3.05 23.99
CA SER A 261 20.48 -2.26 24.29
C SER A 261 20.84 -1.31 23.14
N LEU A 262 20.69 -1.76 21.89
CA LEU A 262 20.91 -0.93 20.71
C LEU A 262 19.85 0.17 20.57
N ALA A 263 18.59 -0.13 20.86
CA ALA A 263 17.52 0.88 20.90
C ALA A 263 17.80 1.98 21.93
N LEU A 264 18.32 1.60 23.11
CA LEU A 264 18.71 2.57 24.12
C LEU A 264 19.93 3.41 23.71
N GLN A 265 20.90 2.83 22.97
CA GLN A 265 22.00 3.61 22.37
C GLN A 265 21.46 4.63 21.36
N ALA A 266 20.57 4.20 20.47
CA ALA A 266 19.94 5.06 19.47
C ALA A 266 19.22 6.24 20.13
N CYS A 267 18.48 5.96 21.20
CA CYS A 267 17.81 6.97 22.01
C CYS A 267 18.77 8.00 22.60
N VAL A 268 19.86 7.56 23.24
CA VAL A 268 20.87 8.45 23.82
C VAL A 268 21.56 9.28 22.74
N THR A 269 21.92 8.68 21.61
CA THR A 269 22.53 9.39 20.48
C THR A 269 21.61 10.47 19.94
N ASP A 270 20.35 10.14 19.68
CA ASP A 270 19.37 11.11 19.17
C ASP A 270 19.05 12.21 20.19
N HIS A 271 18.91 11.86 21.48
CA HIS A 271 18.70 12.84 22.54
C HIS A 271 19.86 13.85 22.59
N ASN A 272 21.10 13.36 22.57
CA ASN A 272 22.29 14.20 22.64
C ASN A 272 22.49 15.06 21.39
N ASN A 273 22.09 14.55 20.21
CA ASN A 273 22.22 15.27 18.94
C ASN A 273 21.13 16.33 18.74
N ASP A 274 19.89 15.98 19.06
CA ASP A 274 18.72 16.81 18.73
C ASP A 274 18.23 17.66 19.92
N ASN A 275 18.83 17.48 21.10
CA ASN A 275 18.50 18.15 22.35
C ASN A 275 16.99 18.16 22.63
N TRP A 276 16.45 17.02 23.05
CA TRP A 276 15.01 16.87 23.26
C TRP A 276 14.42 17.74 24.38
N SER A 277 15.28 18.37 25.20
CA SER A 277 14.86 19.22 26.31
C SER A 277 14.56 20.65 25.88
N ILE A 278 13.44 21.18 26.39
CA ILE A 278 12.94 22.54 26.16
C ILE A 278 13.52 23.52 27.21
N VAL A 279 14.01 23.01 28.34
CA VAL A 279 14.44 23.82 29.50
C VAL A 279 15.96 24.03 29.57
N GLY A 280 16.75 23.26 28.82
CA GLY A 280 18.20 23.38 28.69
C GLY A 280 18.85 22.22 27.92
N THR A 281 20.17 22.21 27.74
CA THR A 281 20.87 21.07 27.11
C THR A 281 21.22 20.00 28.15
N PHE A 282 20.45 18.93 28.18
CA PHE A 282 20.80 17.72 28.93
C PHE A 282 21.57 16.77 28.01
N LEU A 283 22.70 16.24 28.48
CA LEU A 283 23.40 15.18 27.76
C LEU A 283 23.35 13.91 28.58
N TYR A 284 23.16 12.76 27.95
CA TYR A 284 23.26 11.46 28.59
C TYR A 284 24.58 10.77 28.26
N SER A 285 25.14 10.08 29.25
CA SER A 285 26.20 9.10 29.03
C SER A 285 25.73 7.74 29.52
N LEU A 286 25.94 6.71 28.72
CA LEU A 286 25.44 5.36 28.98
C LEU A 286 26.58 4.42 29.39
N GLU A 287 26.41 3.67 30.46
CA GLU A 287 27.31 2.59 30.89
C GLU A 287 26.54 1.27 30.99
N PHE A 288 27.07 0.23 30.32
CA PHE A 288 26.44 -1.09 30.27
C PHE A 288 26.97 -2.04 31.33
N GLY A 289 26.07 -2.80 31.94
CA GLY A 289 26.34 -3.98 32.76
C GLY A 289 25.71 -5.22 32.11
N ASP A 290 26.53 -6.25 31.88
CA ASP A 290 26.07 -7.52 31.32
C ASP A 290 25.36 -8.34 32.40
N THR A 291 24.08 -8.63 32.20
CA THR A 291 23.29 -9.46 33.12
C THR A 291 23.47 -10.95 32.85
N ASN A 292 23.96 -11.33 31.67
CA ASN A 292 24.04 -12.72 31.20
C ASN A 292 22.71 -13.51 31.35
N GLY A 293 21.56 -12.81 31.41
CA GLY A 293 20.24 -13.41 31.61
C GLY A 293 20.04 -14.05 33.00
N ASP A 294 20.85 -13.68 33.99
CA ASP A 294 20.92 -14.33 35.30
C ASP A 294 20.69 -13.32 36.44
N PRO A 295 19.78 -13.59 37.40
CA PRO A 295 19.41 -12.62 38.43
C PRO A 295 20.56 -12.21 39.37
N ASP A 296 21.45 -13.14 39.72
CA ASP A 296 22.59 -12.85 40.59
C ASP A 296 23.62 -11.99 39.84
N THR A 297 23.88 -12.33 38.58
CA THR A 297 24.78 -11.57 37.70
C THR A 297 24.25 -10.16 37.42
N ALA A 298 22.92 -10.01 37.24
CA ALA A 298 22.27 -8.72 37.07
C ALA A 298 22.45 -7.81 38.30
N ALA A 299 22.29 -8.36 39.52
CA ALA A 299 22.55 -7.61 40.75
C ALA A 299 24.02 -7.18 40.86
N ASP A 300 24.97 -8.08 40.60
CA ASP A 300 26.41 -7.76 40.62
C ASP A 300 26.75 -6.65 39.61
N ALA A 301 26.12 -6.67 38.42
CA ALA A 301 26.29 -5.64 37.41
C ALA A 301 25.70 -4.29 37.85
N ALA A 302 24.53 -4.28 38.48
CA ALA A 302 23.92 -3.08 39.04
C ALA A 302 24.79 -2.47 40.15
N GLU A 303 25.28 -3.29 41.09
CA GLU A 303 26.21 -2.85 42.14
C GLU A 303 27.47 -2.21 41.55
N ALA A 304 28.01 -2.79 40.46
CA ALA A 304 29.18 -2.25 39.78
C ALA A 304 28.91 -0.87 39.13
N LEU A 305 27.76 -0.70 38.48
CA LEU A 305 27.35 0.58 37.88
C LEU A 305 27.17 1.67 38.93
N LEU A 306 26.56 1.34 40.07
CA LEU A 306 26.28 2.28 41.17
C LEU A 306 27.51 2.67 42.00
N THR A 307 28.70 2.14 41.69
CA THR A 307 29.96 2.66 42.25
C THR A 307 30.24 4.13 41.88
N THR A 308 29.55 4.64 40.87
CA THR A 308 29.51 6.06 40.51
C THR A 308 28.05 6.55 40.52
N PRO A 309 27.80 7.84 40.85
CA PRO A 309 26.43 8.36 40.85
C PRO A 309 25.76 8.18 39.49
N LYS A 310 24.56 7.59 39.48
CA LYS A 310 23.68 7.48 38.31
C LYS A 310 22.37 8.21 38.60
N VAL A 311 21.75 8.78 37.58
CA VAL A 311 20.40 9.37 37.73
C VAL A 311 19.30 8.31 37.61
N SER A 312 19.58 7.22 36.88
CA SER A 312 18.68 6.07 36.73
C SER A 312 19.46 4.84 36.29
N LEU A 313 18.96 3.67 36.67
CA LEU A 313 19.22 2.39 36.00
C LEU A 313 18.11 2.12 34.97
N LEU A 314 18.47 1.54 33.83
CA LEU A 314 17.61 1.28 32.68
C LEU A 314 17.69 -0.20 32.29
N GLY A 315 16.55 -0.77 31.89
CA GLY A 315 16.34 -2.23 31.84
C GLY A 315 15.61 -2.69 33.12
N THR A 316 15.59 -3.95 33.52
CA THR A 316 16.07 -5.21 32.90
C THR A 316 15.00 -5.82 32.00
N SER A 317 15.23 -7.04 31.50
CA SER A 317 14.33 -7.70 30.55
C SER A 317 13.43 -8.77 31.16
N THR A 318 13.88 -9.47 32.22
CA THR A 318 13.11 -10.55 32.85
C THR A 318 12.59 -10.16 34.23
N GLN A 319 11.55 -10.87 34.70
CA GLN A 319 11.00 -10.64 36.04
C GLN A 319 12.04 -10.90 37.13
N GLU A 320 12.81 -11.98 37.01
CA GLU A 320 13.78 -12.38 38.01
C GLU A 320 14.98 -11.42 38.08
N GLU A 321 15.48 -10.93 36.94
CA GLU A 321 16.50 -9.88 36.93
C GLU A 321 15.98 -8.58 37.54
N THR A 322 14.72 -8.22 37.24
CA THR A 322 14.11 -6.98 37.75
C THR A 322 14.01 -7.00 39.27
N ASP A 323 13.61 -8.13 39.87
CA ASP A 323 13.57 -8.27 41.33
C ASP A 323 14.95 -8.04 41.96
N SER A 324 15.97 -8.70 41.41
CA SER A 324 17.34 -8.63 41.92
C SER A 324 17.94 -7.23 41.76
N VAL A 325 17.75 -6.59 40.62
CA VAL A 325 18.26 -5.23 40.36
C VAL A 325 17.49 -4.18 41.14
N HIS A 326 16.16 -4.31 41.28
CA HIS A 326 15.36 -3.40 42.10
C HIS A 326 15.84 -3.40 43.55
N ALA A 327 16.15 -4.56 44.13
CA ALA A 327 16.66 -4.62 45.50
C ALA A 327 17.95 -3.80 45.69
N VAL A 328 18.86 -3.83 44.69
CA VAL A 328 20.08 -3.01 44.70
C VAL A 328 19.76 -1.53 44.49
N ALA A 329 18.88 -1.22 43.53
CA ALA A 329 18.48 0.14 43.18
C ALA A 329 17.76 0.85 44.34
N GLU A 330 16.88 0.14 45.07
CA GLU A 330 16.17 0.64 46.24
C GLU A 330 17.11 0.97 47.40
N ASP A 331 18.11 0.12 47.67
CA ASP A 331 19.11 0.34 48.72
C ASP A 331 19.92 1.63 48.49
N ASP A 332 20.26 1.93 47.23
CA ASP A 332 20.97 3.14 46.82
C ASP A 332 20.03 4.30 46.42
N LYS A 333 18.71 4.09 46.48
CA LYS A 333 17.66 5.04 46.12
C LYS A 333 17.80 5.59 44.70
N VAL A 334 18.10 4.73 43.74
CA VAL A 334 18.20 5.07 42.32
C VAL A 334 16.99 4.48 41.59
N PRO A 335 16.28 5.25 40.75
CA PRO A 335 15.19 4.71 39.95
C PRO A 335 15.65 3.60 39.00
N LEU A 336 14.86 2.56 38.88
CA LEU A 336 14.96 1.51 37.86
C LEU A 336 13.79 1.66 36.89
N VAL A 337 14.08 1.97 35.63
CA VAL A 337 13.05 2.12 34.59
C VAL A 337 13.22 1.06 33.50
N SER A 338 12.25 0.15 33.38
CA SER A 338 12.30 -0.96 32.41
C SER A 338 11.46 -0.72 31.17
N GLY A 339 11.97 -1.15 30.01
CA GLY A 339 11.24 -1.18 28.74
C GLY A 339 10.67 -2.56 28.37
N ALA A 340 10.77 -3.58 29.23
CA ALA A 340 10.29 -4.93 28.94
C ALA A 340 9.60 -5.64 30.12
N SER A 341 9.93 -5.31 31.37
CA SER A 341 9.42 -6.03 32.54
C SER A 341 7.92 -5.81 32.74
N ASN A 342 7.10 -6.78 32.35
CA ASN A 342 5.64 -6.66 32.29
C ASN A 342 4.88 -7.35 33.45
N ALA A 343 5.56 -8.01 34.39
CA ALA A 343 4.90 -8.71 35.49
C ALA A 343 4.02 -7.79 36.36
N MET A 344 2.83 -8.27 36.75
CA MET A 344 1.82 -7.45 37.45
C MET A 344 2.24 -6.99 38.85
N LYS A 345 3.11 -7.75 39.53
CA LYS A 345 3.56 -7.40 40.89
C LYS A 345 4.33 -6.09 40.96
N PHE A 346 4.95 -5.66 39.85
CA PHE A 346 5.71 -4.41 39.79
C PHE A 346 4.83 -3.16 39.79
N SER A 347 3.51 -3.33 39.63
CA SER A 347 2.53 -2.26 39.75
C SER A 347 2.35 -1.77 41.19
N ASP A 348 2.78 -2.55 42.20
CA ASP A 348 2.66 -2.17 43.63
C ASP A 348 3.77 -1.17 44.03
N GLU A 349 3.40 0.08 44.27
CA GLU A 349 4.33 1.15 44.65
C GLU A 349 4.89 1.02 46.07
N ASP A 350 4.22 0.27 46.96
CA ASP A 350 4.69 0.05 48.32
C ASP A 350 5.79 -1.03 48.34
N ASP A 351 5.66 -2.06 47.50
CA ASP A 351 6.65 -3.15 47.36
C ASP A 351 7.77 -2.81 46.36
N TYR A 352 7.50 -1.98 45.35
CA TYR A 352 8.46 -1.54 44.33
C TYR A 352 8.53 0.00 44.21
N PRO A 353 8.98 0.71 45.26
CA PRO A 353 8.92 2.17 45.33
C PRO A 353 9.86 2.90 44.36
N TYR A 354 10.93 2.25 43.85
CA TYR A 354 11.88 2.83 42.91
C TYR A 354 11.80 2.22 41.50
N PHE A 355 10.70 1.54 41.18
CA PHE A 355 10.47 0.97 39.86
C PHE A 355 9.49 1.80 39.04
N ALA A 356 9.72 1.86 37.73
CA ALA A 356 8.72 2.21 36.73
C ALA A 356 8.98 1.47 35.42
N ARG A 357 8.01 1.49 34.52
CA ARG A 357 8.18 0.89 33.19
C ARG A 357 7.46 1.63 32.08
N THR A 358 8.11 1.67 30.92
CA THR A 358 7.49 2.13 29.67
C THR A 358 6.70 1.01 28.99
N PHE A 359 6.99 -0.25 29.28
CA PHE A 359 6.18 -1.37 28.81
C PHE A 359 4.92 -1.54 29.68
N PRO A 360 3.74 -1.84 29.10
CA PRO A 360 2.52 -1.99 29.88
C PRO A 360 2.52 -3.21 30.82
N SER A 361 1.69 -3.17 31.87
CA SER A 361 1.48 -4.31 32.76
C SER A 361 0.78 -5.47 32.04
N SER A 362 1.20 -6.72 32.27
CA SER A 362 0.47 -7.92 31.80
C SER A 362 -0.95 -8.01 32.37
N PHE A 363 -1.30 -7.22 33.39
CA PHE A 363 -2.69 -7.08 33.83
C PHE A 363 -3.60 -6.55 32.71
N ASN A 364 -3.05 -5.73 31.80
CA ASN A 364 -3.78 -5.23 30.63
C ASN A 364 -4.13 -6.36 29.64
N VAL A 365 -3.34 -7.44 29.58
CA VAL A 365 -3.70 -8.63 28.80
C VAL A 365 -4.91 -9.33 29.44
N ALA A 366 -4.87 -9.62 30.74
CA ALA A 366 -5.97 -10.29 31.43
C ALA A 366 -7.28 -9.46 31.40
N SER A 367 -7.19 -8.15 31.62
CA SER A 367 -8.35 -7.24 31.53
C SER A 367 -8.84 -7.05 30.10
N GLY A 368 -7.94 -7.04 29.11
CA GLY A 368 -8.31 -7.03 27.69
C GLY A 368 -9.07 -8.30 27.30
N VAL A 369 -8.61 -9.48 27.75
CA VAL A 369 -9.32 -10.75 27.57
C VAL A 369 -10.70 -10.69 28.22
N ALA A 370 -10.80 -10.20 29.46
CA ALA A 370 -12.10 -10.06 30.14
C ALA A 370 -13.04 -9.09 29.40
N ALA A 371 -12.52 -7.96 28.88
CA ALA A 371 -13.30 -7.02 28.08
C ALA A 371 -13.82 -7.67 26.79
N LEU A 372 -12.97 -8.47 26.12
CA LEU A 372 -13.34 -9.21 24.91
C LEU A 372 -14.46 -10.22 25.19
N LEU A 373 -14.36 -10.94 26.31
CA LEU A 373 -15.38 -11.89 26.76
C LEU A 373 -16.68 -11.20 27.16
N ASN A 374 -16.61 -10.05 27.82
CA ASN A 374 -17.80 -9.25 28.16
C ASN A 374 -18.57 -8.79 26.92
N ASN A 375 -17.86 -8.45 25.83
CA ASN A 375 -18.49 -8.04 24.59
C ASN A 375 -19.09 -9.21 23.80
N ASN A 376 -18.47 -10.39 23.86
CA ASN A 376 -18.73 -11.45 22.87
C ASN A 376 -19.20 -12.80 23.45
N ALA A 377 -19.07 -13.03 24.76
CA ALA A 377 -19.30 -14.33 25.40
C ALA A 377 -20.44 -14.28 26.44
N GLU A 378 -21.54 -13.57 26.17
CA GLU A 378 -22.70 -13.56 27.08
C GLU A 378 -23.18 -15.00 27.38
N ASP A 379 -23.25 -15.37 28.67
CA ASP A 379 -23.55 -16.74 29.16
C ASP A 379 -22.56 -17.84 28.68
N GLY A 380 -21.34 -17.48 28.27
CA GLY A 380 -20.32 -18.40 27.76
C GLY A 380 -19.53 -19.14 28.85
N GLU A 381 -19.17 -20.40 28.58
CA GLU A 381 -18.27 -21.21 29.42
C GLU A 381 -16.85 -21.23 28.81
N ILE A 382 -15.83 -21.11 29.66
CA ILE A 382 -14.43 -20.93 29.22
C ILE A 382 -13.49 -21.97 29.86
N SER A 383 -12.52 -22.42 29.07
CA SER A 383 -11.35 -23.18 29.55
C SER A 383 -10.10 -22.31 29.56
N ILE A 384 -9.41 -22.24 30.69
CA ILE A 384 -8.10 -21.58 30.83
C ILE A 384 -6.98 -22.62 30.84
N LEU A 385 -6.02 -22.49 29.93
CA LEU A 385 -4.78 -23.27 29.91
C LEU A 385 -3.65 -22.40 30.41
N PHE A 386 -2.85 -22.90 31.35
CA PHE A 386 -1.72 -22.14 31.90
C PHE A 386 -0.56 -23.05 32.28
N THR A 387 0.65 -22.50 32.31
CA THR A 387 1.89 -23.20 32.68
C THR A 387 2.22 -22.95 34.15
N PRO A 388 2.08 -23.95 35.05
CA PRO A 388 2.23 -23.74 36.49
C PRO A 388 3.69 -23.49 36.93
N SER A 389 4.68 -23.86 36.10
CA SER A 389 6.10 -23.54 36.36
C SER A 389 6.45 -22.07 36.07
N ASN A 390 5.60 -21.35 35.35
CA ASN A 390 5.84 -19.98 34.94
C ASN A 390 5.01 -18.99 35.79
N PRO A 391 5.64 -18.13 36.61
CA PRO A 391 4.93 -17.20 37.49
C PRO A 391 4.00 -16.21 36.77
N GLN A 392 4.37 -15.75 35.57
CA GLN A 392 3.57 -14.80 34.79
C GLN A 392 2.31 -15.47 34.24
N SER A 393 2.43 -16.71 33.74
CA SER A 393 1.28 -17.53 33.32
C SER A 393 0.29 -17.76 34.47
N VAL A 394 0.80 -18.04 35.67
CA VAL A 394 -0.02 -18.18 36.89
C VAL A 394 -0.74 -16.88 37.22
N ALA A 395 -0.04 -15.74 37.17
CA ALA A 395 -0.61 -14.43 37.48
C ALA A 395 -1.70 -14.01 36.47
N LEU A 396 -1.51 -14.27 35.18
CA LEU A 396 -2.52 -14.02 34.13
C LEU A 396 -3.80 -14.82 34.38
N LYS A 397 -3.66 -16.11 34.71
CA LYS A 397 -4.79 -16.97 35.05
C LYS A 397 -5.50 -16.49 36.32
N ASP A 398 -4.77 -16.14 37.39
CA ASP A 398 -5.39 -15.66 38.62
C ASP A 398 -6.12 -14.32 38.41
N ALA A 399 -5.52 -13.39 37.66
CA ALA A 399 -6.14 -12.11 37.33
C ALA A 399 -7.43 -12.29 36.50
N LEU A 400 -7.44 -13.18 35.50
CA LEU A 400 -8.64 -13.44 34.69
C LEU A 400 -9.75 -14.11 35.52
N VAL A 401 -9.39 -15.02 36.44
CA VAL A 401 -10.35 -15.62 37.38
C VAL A 401 -10.95 -14.56 38.30
N ASP A 402 -10.15 -13.65 38.84
CA ASP A 402 -10.66 -12.56 39.68
C ASP A 402 -11.57 -11.61 38.89
N LEU A 403 -11.23 -11.32 37.62
CA LEU A 403 -12.04 -10.50 36.72
C LEU A 403 -13.36 -11.16 36.29
N SER A 404 -13.49 -12.48 36.40
CA SER A 404 -14.73 -13.19 36.10
C SER A 404 -15.83 -13.04 37.17
N ASP A 405 -15.49 -12.58 38.38
CA ASP A 405 -16.45 -12.53 39.49
C ASP A 405 -17.58 -11.52 39.24
N GLY A 406 -18.78 -12.05 38.97
CA GLY A 406 -19.98 -11.26 38.73
C GLY A 406 -20.23 -10.88 37.27
N GLU A 407 -19.40 -11.38 36.34
CA GLU A 407 -19.63 -11.28 34.91
C GLU A 407 -20.64 -12.33 34.40
N SER A 408 -21.07 -12.20 33.14
CA SER A 408 -22.04 -13.11 32.53
C SER A 408 -21.43 -14.42 32.01
N TRP A 409 -20.10 -14.51 31.91
CA TRP A 409 -19.38 -15.71 31.48
C TRP A 409 -18.71 -16.39 32.67
N ASP A 410 -18.50 -17.70 32.59
CA ASP A 410 -17.97 -18.52 33.68
C ASP A 410 -16.68 -19.26 33.28
N VAL A 411 -15.70 -19.27 34.19
CA VAL A 411 -14.51 -20.13 34.07
C VAL A 411 -14.86 -21.55 34.54
N GLU A 412 -15.16 -22.43 33.60
CA GLU A 412 -15.59 -23.81 33.90
C GLU A 412 -14.39 -24.77 34.07
N GLN A 413 -13.30 -24.54 33.34
CA GLN A 413 -12.10 -25.36 33.46
C GLN A 413 -10.82 -24.53 33.61
N ILE A 414 -9.94 -25.01 34.48
CA ILE A 414 -8.56 -24.55 34.62
C ILE A 414 -7.67 -25.77 34.41
N ILE A 415 -6.84 -25.74 33.37
CA ILE A 415 -6.02 -26.87 32.93
C ILE A 415 -4.54 -26.48 33.05
N GLU A 416 -3.80 -27.26 33.83
CA GLU A 416 -2.35 -27.14 33.96
C GLU A 416 -1.65 -27.77 32.75
N VAL A 417 -0.72 -27.03 32.14
CA VAL A 417 0.05 -27.46 30.98
C VAL A 417 1.53 -27.42 31.30
N ASP A 418 2.18 -28.58 31.27
CA ASP A 418 3.63 -28.68 31.44
C ASP A 418 4.35 -27.89 30.33
N GLU A 419 5.39 -27.13 30.70
CA GLU A 419 6.13 -26.24 29.80
C GLU A 419 6.73 -26.97 28.57
N ASP A 420 7.15 -28.22 28.77
CA ASP A 420 7.76 -29.08 27.75
C ASP A 420 6.76 -30.05 27.07
N ILE A 421 5.46 -29.83 27.21
CA ILE A 421 4.45 -30.73 26.64
C ILE A 421 4.61 -30.87 25.11
N THR A 422 4.45 -32.10 24.63
CA THR A 422 4.52 -32.43 23.20
C THR A 422 3.24 -33.05 22.66
N ASP A 423 2.36 -33.53 23.53
CA ASP A 423 1.10 -34.20 23.20
C ASP A 423 -0.04 -33.53 23.96
N PHE A 424 -0.86 -32.77 23.23
CA PHE A 424 -2.02 -32.05 23.73
C PHE A 424 -3.31 -32.89 23.62
N SER A 425 -3.26 -34.11 23.08
CA SER A 425 -4.48 -34.91 22.82
C SER A 425 -5.35 -35.11 24.07
N VAL A 426 -4.75 -35.29 25.25
CA VAL A 426 -5.51 -35.44 26.51
C VAL A 426 -6.22 -34.13 26.89
N ILE A 427 -5.54 -33.00 26.74
CA ILE A 427 -6.09 -31.67 27.04
C ILE A 427 -7.20 -31.32 26.06
N LEU A 428 -6.98 -31.51 24.76
CA LEU A 428 -7.96 -31.24 23.71
C LEU A 428 -9.22 -32.11 23.88
N ASN A 429 -9.06 -33.41 24.17
CA ASN A 429 -10.20 -34.28 24.46
C ASN A 429 -10.96 -33.84 25.73
N GLN A 430 -10.26 -33.37 26.77
CA GLN A 430 -10.91 -32.86 27.98
C GLN A 430 -11.77 -31.62 27.70
N ILE A 431 -11.29 -30.68 26.89
CA ILE A 431 -12.05 -29.48 26.48
C ILE A 431 -13.25 -29.90 25.63
N ARG A 432 -13.04 -30.79 24.64
CA ARG A 432 -14.10 -31.30 23.76
C ARG A 432 -15.22 -32.01 24.52
N ASP A 433 -14.86 -32.91 25.44
CA ASP A 433 -15.81 -33.69 26.24
C ASP A 433 -16.64 -32.81 27.20
N ALA A 434 -16.12 -31.62 27.55
CA ALA A 434 -16.83 -30.63 28.33
C ALA A 434 -17.73 -29.72 27.48
N GLU A 435 -17.71 -29.87 26.15
CA GLU A 435 -18.47 -29.04 25.20
C GLU A 435 -18.13 -27.54 25.25
N ILE A 436 -16.99 -27.17 25.85
CA ILE A 436 -16.50 -25.79 25.93
C ILE A 436 -15.95 -25.37 24.56
N ARG A 437 -16.25 -24.13 24.17
CA ARG A 437 -15.87 -23.57 22.85
C ARG A 437 -14.94 -22.36 22.93
N ILE A 438 -14.84 -21.72 24.09
CA ILE A 438 -13.94 -20.58 24.30
C ILE A 438 -12.75 -21.07 25.11
N VAL A 439 -11.55 -20.90 24.57
CA VAL A 439 -10.32 -21.38 25.18
C VAL A 439 -9.31 -20.25 25.28
N VAL A 440 -8.91 -19.93 26.51
CA VAL A 440 -7.89 -18.94 26.81
C VAL A 440 -6.60 -19.67 27.16
N ALA A 441 -5.52 -19.42 26.41
CA ALA A 441 -4.24 -20.09 26.62
C ALA A 441 -3.14 -19.08 26.99
N PHE A 442 -2.68 -19.16 28.24
CA PHE A 442 -1.54 -18.40 28.76
C PHE A 442 -0.29 -19.27 28.76
N LEU A 443 0.17 -19.66 27.57
CA LEU A 443 1.29 -20.59 27.38
C LEU A 443 2.51 -19.82 26.87
N LEU A 444 3.32 -19.27 27.77
CA LEU A 444 4.43 -18.38 27.43
C LEU A 444 5.62 -19.08 26.74
N ASN A 445 5.54 -20.39 26.46
CA ASN A 445 6.52 -21.14 25.68
C ASN A 445 6.03 -21.28 24.23
N PRO A 446 6.67 -20.59 23.26
CA PRO A 446 6.18 -20.58 21.89
C PRO A 446 6.17 -21.97 21.23
N ALA A 447 7.11 -22.86 21.58
CA ALA A 447 7.13 -24.21 21.02
C ALA A 447 5.92 -25.06 21.48
N SER A 448 5.39 -24.80 22.68
CA SER A 448 4.21 -25.45 23.21
C SER A 448 2.94 -24.89 22.58
N VAL A 449 2.88 -23.57 22.35
CA VAL A 449 1.81 -22.90 21.57
C VAL A 449 1.71 -23.48 20.15
N ALA A 450 2.84 -23.57 19.43
CA ALA A 450 2.87 -24.13 18.08
C ALA A 450 2.29 -25.56 18.04
N ARG A 451 2.66 -26.41 19.01
CA ARG A 451 2.19 -27.80 19.07
C ARG A 451 0.72 -27.89 19.47
N MET A 452 0.26 -27.03 20.37
CA MET A 452 -1.15 -26.96 20.76
C MET A 452 -2.01 -26.68 19.53
N PHE A 453 -1.67 -25.62 18.78
CA PHE A 453 -2.46 -25.26 17.61
C PHE A 453 -2.36 -26.29 16.48
N ALA A 454 -1.18 -26.85 16.23
CA ALA A 454 -1.03 -27.91 15.23
C ALA A 454 -1.91 -29.12 15.53
N GLN A 455 -1.95 -29.55 16.80
CA GLN A 455 -2.79 -30.67 17.21
C GLN A 455 -4.27 -30.29 17.28
N SER A 456 -4.62 -29.05 17.65
CA SER A 456 -6.01 -28.58 17.63
C SER A 456 -6.59 -28.59 16.21
N TYR A 457 -5.79 -28.27 15.19
CA TYR A 457 -6.17 -28.35 13.79
C TYR A 457 -6.44 -29.79 13.36
N ASP A 458 -5.51 -30.71 13.66
CA ASP A 458 -5.66 -32.14 13.35
C ASP A 458 -6.88 -32.77 14.03
N GLU A 459 -7.35 -32.15 15.11
CA GLU A 459 -8.45 -32.57 15.95
C GLU A 459 -9.75 -31.80 15.70
N GLU A 460 -9.83 -31.01 14.63
CA GLU A 460 -11.01 -30.20 14.24
C GLU A 460 -11.49 -29.24 15.35
N MET A 461 -10.54 -28.73 16.13
CA MET A 461 -10.74 -27.76 17.21
C MET A 461 -10.11 -26.39 16.90
N SER A 462 -9.82 -26.10 15.62
CA SER A 462 -9.45 -24.76 15.14
C SER A 462 -10.69 -23.88 14.94
N GLY A 463 -10.48 -22.59 14.72
CA GLY A 463 -11.55 -21.64 14.41
C GLY A 463 -12.11 -21.73 12.98
N ASP A 464 -11.67 -22.72 12.19
CA ASP A 464 -12.09 -22.99 10.80
C ASP A 464 -13.51 -23.58 10.70
N GLY A 465 -14.52 -22.90 11.24
CA GLY A 465 -15.92 -23.31 11.12
C GLY A 465 -16.39 -24.38 12.12
N ASN A 466 -15.51 -24.84 13.03
CA ASN A 466 -15.86 -25.80 14.09
C ASN A 466 -16.30 -25.13 15.41
N GLY A 467 -16.40 -23.79 15.42
CA GLY A 467 -16.97 -22.99 16.50
C GLY A 467 -16.08 -22.83 17.74
N TYR A 468 -14.78 -23.11 17.66
CA TYR A 468 -13.84 -22.86 18.75
C TYR A 468 -13.22 -21.47 18.62
N GLN A 469 -13.27 -20.70 19.72
CA GLN A 469 -12.58 -19.42 19.84
C GLN A 469 -11.33 -19.59 20.71
N TRP A 470 -10.16 -19.34 20.14
CA TRP A 470 -8.90 -19.31 20.87
C TRP A 470 -8.51 -17.88 21.20
N ILE A 471 -8.04 -17.66 22.43
CA ILE A 471 -7.50 -16.38 22.89
C ILE A 471 -6.15 -16.64 23.55
N VAL A 472 -5.13 -15.87 23.22
CA VAL A 472 -3.79 -16.06 23.77
C VAL A 472 -3.15 -14.77 24.28
N ASP A 473 -2.07 -14.91 25.05
CA ASP A 473 -1.23 -13.80 25.53
C ASP A 473 -0.27 -13.23 24.47
N ASP A 474 0.43 -12.16 24.85
CA ASP A 474 1.38 -11.40 24.04
C ASP A 474 2.62 -12.17 23.60
N ALA A 475 3.12 -13.11 24.41
CA ALA A 475 4.27 -13.93 24.07
C ALA A 475 3.95 -14.94 22.95
N SER A 476 2.68 -15.19 22.70
CA SER A 476 2.20 -16.15 21.70
C SER A 476 1.92 -15.49 20.33
N VAL A 477 1.93 -14.15 20.24
CA VAL A 477 1.52 -13.39 19.05
C VAL A 477 2.72 -13.01 18.18
N SER A 478 3.37 -14.00 17.59
CA SER A 478 4.43 -13.78 16.60
C SER A 478 4.58 -14.98 15.67
N LEU A 479 4.96 -14.76 14.42
CA LEU A 479 5.19 -15.85 13.46
C LEU A 479 6.20 -16.89 13.95
N ASP A 480 7.21 -16.44 14.69
CA ASP A 480 8.21 -17.33 15.27
C ASP A 480 7.64 -18.27 16.33
N SER A 481 6.50 -17.90 16.93
CA SER A 481 5.79 -18.73 17.90
C SER A 481 5.13 -19.97 17.31
N TYR A 482 5.10 -20.11 15.98
CA TYR A 482 4.51 -21.27 15.28
C TYR A 482 5.56 -22.14 14.61
N ARG A 483 6.83 -21.94 14.94
CA ARG A 483 7.92 -22.77 14.43
C ARG A 483 8.08 -24.02 15.29
N ILE A 484 7.99 -25.19 14.65
CA ILE A 484 8.30 -26.49 15.27
C ILE A 484 9.66 -26.95 14.72
N ASN A 485 10.64 -27.12 15.61
CA ASN A 485 12.03 -27.44 15.24
C ASN A 485 12.64 -26.41 14.26
N GLY A 486 12.29 -25.13 14.40
CA GLY A 486 12.78 -24.03 13.57
C GLY A 486 12.05 -23.86 12.22
N VAL A 487 11.13 -24.77 11.88
CA VAL A 487 10.32 -24.71 10.65
C VAL A 487 8.92 -24.24 10.99
N LEU A 488 8.41 -23.26 10.27
CA LEU A 488 7.05 -22.75 10.43
C LEU A 488 6.04 -23.88 10.16
N SER A 489 5.15 -24.14 11.11
CA SER A 489 4.15 -25.21 11.00
C SER A 489 2.86 -24.66 10.39
N THR A 490 2.53 -25.09 9.18
CA THR A 490 1.27 -24.72 8.51
C THR A 490 0.05 -25.18 9.29
N SER A 491 0.08 -26.37 9.91
CA SER A 491 -1.00 -26.83 10.79
C SER A 491 -1.15 -25.95 12.05
N ALA A 492 -0.06 -25.44 12.62
CA ALA A 492 -0.15 -24.53 13.78
C ALA A 492 -0.74 -23.17 13.39
N VAL A 493 -0.29 -22.63 12.27
CA VAL A 493 -0.79 -21.41 11.64
C VAL A 493 -2.30 -21.55 11.34
N ARG A 494 -2.72 -22.66 10.73
CA ARG A 494 -4.15 -22.94 10.49
C ARG A 494 -4.92 -23.22 11.77
N GLY A 495 -4.31 -23.90 12.74
CA GLY A 495 -4.92 -24.19 14.03
C GLY A 495 -5.30 -22.94 14.81
N TRP A 496 -4.49 -21.88 14.68
CA TRP A 496 -4.81 -20.59 15.27
C TRP A 496 -5.90 -19.85 14.52
N ARG A 497 -6.25 -20.16 13.25
CA ARG A 497 -7.20 -19.36 12.44
C ARG A 497 -8.44 -18.95 13.27
N THR A 498 -8.75 -17.64 13.22
CA THR A 498 -9.71 -16.90 14.10
C THR A 498 -9.35 -16.73 15.58
N GLY A 499 -8.17 -17.15 15.99
CA GLY A 499 -7.60 -16.93 17.31
C GLY A 499 -7.19 -15.47 17.47
N VAL A 500 -7.35 -14.95 18.68
CA VAL A 500 -7.11 -13.55 19.01
C VAL A 500 -5.95 -13.47 20.00
N GLY A 501 -4.94 -12.67 19.67
CA GLY A 501 -3.81 -12.38 20.53
C GLY A 501 -3.77 -10.91 20.93
N PHE A 502 -3.25 -10.61 22.11
CA PHE A 502 -3.01 -9.23 22.55
C PHE A 502 -1.54 -8.90 22.36
N LEU A 503 -1.18 -7.91 21.53
CA LEU A 503 0.20 -7.48 21.37
C LEU A 503 0.35 -6.03 21.81
N ALA A 504 1.32 -5.72 22.67
CA ALA A 504 1.62 -4.33 23.02
C ALA A 504 2.01 -3.55 21.75
N GLY A 505 1.19 -2.56 21.37
CA GLY A 505 1.35 -1.86 20.10
C GLY A 505 2.41 -0.76 20.21
N ALA A 506 3.35 -0.72 19.25
CA ALA A 506 4.01 0.53 18.89
C ALA A 506 3.08 1.26 17.92
N ILE A 507 2.59 2.44 18.32
CA ILE A 507 1.71 3.24 17.46
C ILE A 507 2.50 3.73 16.24
N GLU A 508 1.96 3.53 15.03
CA GLU A 508 2.52 4.10 13.81
C GLU A 508 2.61 5.63 13.94
N GLY A 509 3.77 6.20 13.64
CA GLY A 509 3.99 7.63 13.84
C GLY A 509 5.39 8.11 13.49
N THR A 510 5.58 9.43 13.46
CA THR A 510 6.85 10.07 13.10
C THR A 510 8.00 9.70 14.04
N GLN A 511 7.74 9.51 15.33
CA GLN A 511 8.74 9.06 16.30
C GLN A 511 9.13 7.59 16.10
N ASN A 512 8.21 6.72 15.69
CA ASN A 512 8.54 5.33 15.37
C ASN A 512 9.48 5.25 14.16
N ASN A 513 9.20 6.01 13.09
CA ASN A 513 10.08 6.07 11.92
C ASN A 513 11.48 6.60 12.26
N ARG A 514 11.56 7.57 13.17
CA ARG A 514 12.84 8.07 13.70
C ARG A 514 13.57 6.98 14.46
N PHE A 515 12.89 6.29 15.37
CA PHE A 515 13.46 5.16 16.10
C PHE A 515 14.02 4.10 15.14
N LEU A 516 13.25 3.65 14.14
CA LEU A 516 13.70 2.64 13.18
C LEU A 516 14.94 3.09 12.41
N THR A 517 14.97 4.36 12.00
CA THR A 517 16.13 4.95 11.30
C THR A 517 17.37 4.98 12.20
N SER A 518 17.21 5.42 13.45
CA SER A 518 18.30 5.53 14.40
C SER A 518 18.79 4.16 14.86
N TYR A 519 17.90 3.19 15.05
CA TYR A 519 18.26 1.81 15.33
C TYR A 519 19.14 1.23 14.21
N ALA A 520 18.73 1.38 12.95
CA ALA A 520 19.50 0.91 11.81
C ALA A 520 20.88 1.60 11.71
N ARG A 521 20.95 2.90 12.02
CA ARG A 521 22.20 3.66 12.10
C ARG A 521 23.14 3.11 13.17
N GLU A 522 22.64 2.92 14.39
CA GLU A 522 23.45 2.37 15.47
C GLU A 522 23.88 0.93 15.20
N GLN A 523 23.02 0.12 14.57
CA GLN A 523 23.37 -1.24 14.14
C GLN A 523 24.55 -1.24 13.18
N ALA A 524 24.49 -0.38 12.16
CA ALA A 524 25.56 -0.25 11.17
C ALA A 524 26.87 0.27 11.77
N ALA A 525 26.80 1.02 12.88
CA ALA A 525 27.96 1.52 13.61
C ALA A 525 28.62 0.46 14.52
N GLN A 526 27.95 -0.66 14.81
CA GLN A 526 28.52 -1.73 15.63
C GLN A 526 29.73 -2.38 14.94
N ALA A 527 30.68 -2.85 15.74
CA ALA A 527 31.88 -3.52 15.22
C ALA A 527 31.56 -4.83 14.48
N ASP A 528 30.49 -5.52 14.89
CA ASP A 528 29.93 -6.67 14.22
C ASP A 528 28.39 -6.54 14.17
N PRO A 529 27.85 -5.89 13.12
CA PRO A 529 26.40 -5.68 12.97
C PRO A 529 25.60 -6.99 12.94
N SER A 530 26.23 -8.11 12.57
CA SER A 530 25.55 -9.41 12.44
C SER A 530 25.11 -10.04 13.77
N LEU A 531 25.62 -9.53 14.89
CA LEU A 531 25.19 -9.94 16.21
C LEU A 531 23.84 -9.33 16.61
N PHE A 532 23.43 -8.25 15.95
CA PHE A 532 22.21 -7.50 16.25
C PHE A 532 21.13 -7.83 15.22
N PRO A 533 19.86 -8.00 15.63
CA PRO A 533 18.75 -8.18 14.69
C PRO A 533 18.58 -6.98 13.77
N GLU A 534 18.38 -7.22 12.47
CA GLU A 534 18.08 -6.20 11.45
C GLU A 534 16.75 -5.51 11.70
N VAL A 535 15.74 -6.28 12.13
CA VAL A 535 14.46 -5.75 12.60
C VAL A 535 14.50 -5.69 14.13
N PRO A 536 14.16 -4.55 14.76
CA PRO A 536 14.11 -4.45 16.20
C PRO A 536 13.12 -5.45 16.81
N ASP A 537 13.44 -5.92 18.02
CA ASP A 537 12.50 -6.66 18.86
C ASP A 537 11.23 -5.82 19.15
N ASN A 538 10.09 -6.47 19.38
CA ASN A 538 8.81 -5.80 19.62
C ASN A 538 8.80 -4.92 20.89
N THR A 539 9.72 -5.13 21.84
CA THR A 539 9.89 -4.28 23.02
C THR A 539 10.96 -3.19 22.86
N ALA A 540 11.68 -3.15 21.75
CA ALA A 540 12.80 -2.23 21.53
C ALA A 540 12.34 -0.75 21.52
N ALA A 541 11.17 -0.47 20.94
CA ALA A 541 10.59 0.88 20.93
C ALA A 541 10.35 1.42 22.35
N PHE A 542 9.91 0.56 23.28
CA PHE A 542 9.69 0.94 24.68
C PHE A 542 11.00 1.26 25.41
N HIS A 543 12.13 0.68 24.99
CA HIS A 543 13.45 1.05 25.50
C HIS A 543 13.93 2.38 24.92
N TYR A 544 13.57 2.68 23.67
CA TYR A 544 13.81 3.99 23.09
C TYR A 544 12.99 5.09 23.79
N ASP A 545 11.80 4.77 24.31
CA ASP A 545 10.99 5.73 25.07
C ASP A 545 11.62 6.15 26.42
N LEU A 546 12.56 5.36 26.96
CA LEU A 546 13.17 5.61 28.26
C LEU A 546 13.85 6.98 28.35
N CYS A 547 14.56 7.45 27.31
CA CYS A 547 15.17 8.78 27.38
C CYS A 547 14.13 9.90 27.31
N ALA A 548 13.00 9.70 26.61
CA ALA A 548 11.93 10.70 26.59
C ALA A 548 11.29 10.87 27.97
N VAL A 549 11.06 9.75 28.68
CA VAL A 549 10.60 9.76 30.09
C VAL A 549 11.60 10.46 31.00
N LEU A 550 12.88 10.06 30.94
CA LEU A 550 13.91 10.68 31.78
C LEU A 550 14.12 12.17 31.48
N THR A 551 14.04 12.56 30.21
CA THR A 551 14.18 13.97 29.81
C THR A 551 13.07 14.78 30.44
N ARG A 552 11.82 14.33 30.30
CA ARG A 552 10.68 15.04 30.87
C ARG A 552 10.74 15.08 32.39
N ALA A 553 11.12 13.99 33.03
CA ALA A 553 11.30 13.95 34.48
C ALA A 553 12.37 14.96 34.94
N LEU A 554 13.52 15.03 34.25
CA LEU A 554 14.58 16.00 34.54
C LEU A 554 14.13 17.45 34.32
N GLU A 555 13.34 17.74 33.29
CA GLU A 555 12.74 19.06 33.11
C GLU A 555 11.89 19.46 34.31
N LEU A 556 11.02 18.55 34.78
CA LEU A 556 10.19 18.77 35.96
C LEU A 556 11.04 18.97 37.23
N MET A 557 12.14 18.24 37.37
CA MET A 557 13.08 18.44 38.49
C MET A 557 13.74 19.82 38.43
N VAL A 558 14.18 20.26 37.25
CA VAL A 558 14.80 21.58 37.05
C VAL A 558 13.80 22.71 37.30
N GLU A 559 12.56 22.55 36.85
CA GLU A 559 11.46 23.50 37.09
C GLU A 559 11.20 23.69 38.59
N ASP A 560 11.22 22.60 39.37
CA ASP A 560 11.00 22.62 40.82
C ASP A 560 12.27 22.97 41.63
N GLY A 561 13.44 23.01 40.99
CA GLY A 561 14.73 23.26 41.63
C GLY A 561 15.25 22.09 42.47
N ASP A 562 14.88 20.88 42.08
CA ASP A 562 15.28 19.63 42.72
C ASP A 562 16.67 19.16 42.24
N ASP A 563 17.32 18.33 43.06
CA ASP A 563 18.61 17.72 42.71
C ASP A 563 18.36 16.52 41.78
N PRO A 564 18.88 16.50 40.53
CA PRO A 564 18.65 15.42 39.58
C PRO A 564 19.20 14.05 40.01
N PHE A 565 20.01 13.99 41.07
CA PHE A 565 20.47 12.74 41.70
C PHE A 565 19.67 12.34 42.95
N ASP A 566 18.64 13.09 43.33
CA ASP A 566 17.68 12.70 44.37
C ASP A 566 16.67 11.71 43.78
N GLY A 567 16.97 10.42 43.88
CA GLY A 567 16.17 9.39 43.23
C GLY A 567 14.75 9.23 43.76
N GLU A 568 14.45 9.64 45.00
CA GLU A 568 13.06 9.70 45.49
C GLU A 568 12.24 10.70 44.67
N LYS A 569 12.83 11.88 44.43
CA LYS A 569 12.18 12.93 43.65
C LYS A 569 12.18 12.61 42.16
N MET A 570 13.25 12.02 41.64
CA MET A 570 13.28 11.57 40.25
C MET A 570 12.16 10.56 40.00
N MET A 571 11.96 9.59 40.90
CA MET A 571 10.87 8.63 40.80
C MET A 571 9.49 9.32 40.87
N GLU A 572 9.33 10.29 41.79
CA GLU A 572 8.11 11.11 41.83
C GLU A 572 7.84 11.81 40.49
N LYS A 573 8.89 12.35 39.83
CA LYS A 573 8.76 13.04 38.53
C LYS A 573 8.52 12.09 37.37
N ILE A 574 9.13 10.91 37.36
CA ILE A 574 8.86 9.87 36.36
C ILE A 574 7.37 9.51 36.36
N ARG A 575 6.76 9.33 37.53
CA ARG A 575 5.32 9.04 37.67
C ARG A 575 4.41 10.21 37.27
N GLN A 576 4.95 11.42 37.13
CA GLN A 576 4.24 12.62 36.67
C GLN A 576 4.40 12.88 35.16
N VAL A 577 5.15 12.03 34.43
CA VAL A 577 5.32 12.19 32.99
C VAL A 577 4.00 11.90 32.28
N GLU A 578 3.53 12.91 31.53
CA GLU A 578 2.31 12.85 30.71
C GLU A 578 2.49 13.66 29.42
N GLY A 579 1.85 13.22 28.33
CA GLY A 579 1.75 13.96 27.07
C GLY A 579 3.04 14.06 26.26
N VAL A 580 4.03 13.20 26.53
CA VAL A 580 5.29 13.14 25.78
C VAL A 580 5.17 12.11 24.68
N GLU A 581 5.54 12.47 23.45
CA GLU A 581 5.49 11.53 22.33
C GLU A 581 6.75 10.65 22.28
N GLY A 582 6.57 9.34 22.42
CA GLY A 582 7.60 8.32 22.28
C GLY A 582 7.52 7.57 20.94
N ALA A 583 8.53 6.74 20.67
CA ALA A 583 8.54 5.81 19.55
C ALA A 583 7.41 4.79 19.60
N SER A 584 6.94 4.41 20.78
CA SER A 584 5.78 3.52 20.92
C SER A 584 4.45 4.26 21.17
N GLY A 585 4.41 5.57 20.91
CA GLY A 585 3.23 6.44 21.09
C GLY A 585 3.33 7.37 22.29
N THR A 586 2.23 8.05 22.61
CA THR A 586 2.19 9.00 23.74
C THR A 586 2.42 8.29 25.08
N LEU A 587 3.24 8.91 25.93
CA LEU A 587 3.66 8.42 27.24
C LEU A 587 2.82 9.08 28.35
N ALA A 588 2.22 8.24 29.19
CA ALA A 588 1.53 8.64 30.41
C ALA A 588 1.65 7.54 31.46
N PHE A 589 1.96 7.91 32.70
CA PHE A 589 2.12 6.98 33.82
C PHE A 589 0.92 6.99 34.77
N ASN A 590 0.55 5.81 35.25
CA ASN A 590 -0.36 5.58 36.35
C ASN A 590 0.34 4.73 37.40
N GLY A 591 0.89 5.40 38.42
CA GLY A 591 1.78 4.77 39.39
C GLY A 591 3.07 4.30 38.72
N ASN A 592 3.44 3.03 38.89
CA ASN A 592 4.64 2.43 38.29
C ASN A 592 4.47 2.10 36.79
N ASP A 593 3.24 2.09 36.29
CA ASP A 593 2.91 1.57 34.96
C ASP A 593 2.66 2.67 33.94
N ARG A 594 3.08 2.44 32.70
CA ARG A 594 2.57 3.21 31.56
C ARG A 594 1.14 2.76 31.23
N GLY A 595 0.28 3.73 30.87
CA GLY A 595 -0.97 3.45 30.16
C GLY A 595 -0.68 2.77 28.82
N GLY A 596 -1.16 1.54 28.65
CA GLY A 596 -0.78 0.69 27.52
C GLY A 596 -1.90 0.52 26.51
N VAL A 597 -1.55 0.60 25.22
CA VAL A 597 -2.43 0.17 24.12
C VAL A 597 -1.95 -1.20 23.64
N TYR A 598 -2.83 -2.17 23.68
CA TYR A 598 -2.64 -3.48 23.07
C TYR A 598 -3.44 -3.55 21.79
N ALA A 599 -2.80 -3.94 20.69
CA ALA A 599 -3.48 -4.37 19.49
C ALA A 599 -4.07 -5.77 19.71
N LEU A 600 -5.28 -5.98 19.22
CA LEU A 600 -5.90 -7.28 19.10
C LEU A 600 -5.53 -7.81 17.73
N LEU A 601 -4.73 -8.87 17.69
CA LEU A 601 -4.26 -9.46 16.45
C LEU A 601 -5.01 -10.74 16.16
N MET A 602 -5.53 -10.86 14.94
CA MET A 602 -6.17 -12.05 14.45
C MET A 602 -5.49 -12.52 13.16
N GLN A 603 -5.38 -13.83 12.99
CA GLN A 603 -4.89 -14.39 11.73
C GLN A 603 -6.06 -14.56 10.74
N GLN A 604 -5.99 -13.89 9.58
CA GLN A 604 -6.96 -14.03 8.49
C GLN A 604 -6.34 -14.73 7.26
N GLY A 605 -7.14 -15.57 6.59
CA GLY A 605 -6.82 -16.21 5.32
C GLY A 605 -5.96 -17.48 5.40
N ASP A 606 -5.71 -18.07 4.22
CA ASP A 606 -4.84 -19.25 4.03
C ASP A 606 -3.35 -18.84 3.93
N GLY A 607 -3.10 -17.53 3.86
CA GLY A 607 -1.77 -16.92 3.82
C GLY A 607 -0.99 -17.21 5.09
N ILE A 608 0.22 -17.73 4.91
CA ILE A 608 1.17 -17.93 5.99
C ILE A 608 1.69 -16.55 6.42
N GLY A 609 1.20 -16.01 7.53
CA GLY A 609 1.92 -15.01 8.31
C GLY A 609 1.46 -13.56 8.30
N SER A 610 0.23 -13.26 7.91
CA SER A 610 -0.37 -11.94 8.16
C SER A 610 -1.25 -11.99 9.42
N PHE A 611 -0.79 -11.34 10.50
CA PHE A 611 -1.67 -10.93 11.60
C PHE A 611 -2.34 -9.63 11.19
N LEU A 612 -3.68 -9.62 11.20
CA LEU A 612 -4.48 -8.42 11.02
C LEU A 612 -4.70 -7.79 12.40
N ASP A 613 -4.49 -6.48 12.50
CA ASP A 613 -4.99 -5.68 13.61
C ASP A 613 -6.52 -5.62 13.50
N VAL A 614 -7.20 -6.26 14.45
CA VAL A 614 -8.67 -6.33 14.51
C VAL A 614 -9.26 -5.54 15.69
N GLY A 615 -8.47 -4.67 16.32
CA GLY A 615 -8.95 -3.86 17.42
C GLY A 615 -7.85 -3.44 18.38
N GLN A 616 -8.23 -2.63 19.37
CA GLN A 616 -7.31 -2.11 20.36
C GLN A 616 -7.92 -2.08 21.76
N TRP A 617 -7.09 -2.36 22.76
CA TRP A 617 -7.40 -2.25 24.19
C TRP A 617 -6.45 -1.27 24.86
N ASP A 618 -6.98 -0.16 25.38
CA ASP A 618 -6.18 0.90 26.04
C ASP A 618 -6.15 0.82 27.58
N GLY A 619 -6.69 -0.28 28.14
CA GLY A 619 -6.86 -0.47 29.58
C GLY A 619 -8.23 -0.02 30.12
N GLU A 620 -8.99 0.76 29.34
CA GLU A 620 -10.33 1.22 29.73
C GLU A 620 -11.40 0.92 28.67
N THR A 621 -11.05 1.07 27.39
CA THR A 621 -11.94 0.96 26.25
C THR A 621 -11.44 -0.11 25.30
N LEU A 622 -12.33 -1.04 24.96
CA LEU A 622 -12.12 -2.01 23.89
C LEU A 622 -12.72 -1.47 22.59
N ARG A 623 -11.90 -1.41 21.55
CA ARG A 623 -12.32 -1.13 20.17
C ARG A 623 -12.11 -2.40 19.35
N GLU A 624 -13.13 -2.81 18.63
CA GLU A 624 -13.10 -3.98 17.74
C GLU A 624 -13.33 -3.46 16.31
N GLU A 625 -12.45 -3.79 15.38
CA GLU A 625 -12.49 -3.39 13.97
C GLU A 625 -12.18 -4.66 13.14
N GLY A 626 -13.04 -5.18 12.27
CA GLY A 626 -12.73 -6.44 11.57
C GLY A 626 -12.69 -7.70 12.44
N PHE A 627 -13.23 -7.62 13.66
CA PHE A 627 -13.22 -8.70 14.64
C PHE A 627 -14.22 -9.82 14.30
N LEU A 628 -13.72 -11.04 14.09
CA LEU A 628 -14.54 -12.23 13.85
C LEU A 628 -14.57 -13.14 15.08
N TRP A 629 -15.71 -13.19 15.78
CA TRP A 629 -15.90 -14.05 16.96
C TRP A 629 -16.39 -15.45 16.58
N ALA A 630 -15.48 -16.42 16.45
CA ALA A 630 -15.80 -17.77 15.99
C ALA A 630 -16.85 -18.51 16.84
N ALA A 631 -17.01 -18.15 18.12
CA ALA A 631 -17.99 -18.79 19.01
C ALA A 631 -19.45 -18.29 18.81
N ASN A 632 -19.70 -17.17 18.10
CA ASN A 632 -21.06 -16.71 17.75
C ASN A 632 -21.39 -16.81 16.25
N VAL A 633 -20.39 -17.14 15.42
CA VAL A 633 -20.56 -17.02 13.98
C VAL A 633 -21.02 -18.35 13.41
N GLY A 634 -22.34 -18.47 13.23
CA GLY A 634 -22.92 -19.39 12.25
C GLY A 634 -22.64 -18.94 10.81
N GLN A 635 -21.37 -18.70 10.45
CA GLN A 635 -20.95 -18.46 9.07
C GLN A 635 -21.04 -19.81 8.36
N GLN A 636 -21.73 -19.81 7.23
CA GLN A 636 -21.79 -20.98 6.38
C GLN A 636 -20.61 -20.87 5.40
N VAL A 637 -19.65 -21.79 5.56
CA VAL A 637 -18.58 -21.98 4.58
C VAL A 637 -19.17 -22.80 3.44
N PHE A 638 -18.99 -22.33 2.21
CA PHE A 638 -19.41 -23.04 1.01
C PHE A 638 -18.21 -23.29 0.11
N GLN A 639 -18.09 -24.50 -0.42
CA GLN A 639 -17.10 -24.82 -1.44
C GLN A 639 -17.65 -24.50 -2.82
N ILE A 640 -16.86 -23.79 -3.63
CA ILE A 640 -17.07 -23.56 -5.05
C ILE A 640 -15.82 -24.02 -5.83
N ALA A 641 -15.96 -24.31 -7.12
CA ALA A 641 -14.81 -24.66 -7.94
C ALA A 641 -14.75 -23.89 -9.25
N SER A 642 -13.54 -23.65 -9.74
CA SER A 642 -13.28 -23.08 -11.05
C SER A 642 -12.82 -24.14 -12.07
N LEU A 643 -13.28 -24.01 -13.31
CA LEU A 643 -12.89 -24.82 -14.48
C LEU A 643 -12.10 -23.94 -15.44
N LEU A 644 -10.76 -23.95 -15.35
CA LEU A 644 -9.89 -22.98 -16.03
C LEU A 644 -8.67 -23.62 -16.72
N PRO A 645 -8.19 -23.05 -17.84
CA PRO A 645 -7.05 -23.53 -18.60
C PRO A 645 -5.77 -22.86 -18.07
N LEU A 646 -5.21 -23.37 -16.98
CA LEU A 646 -4.12 -22.70 -16.23
C LEU A 646 -2.75 -22.67 -16.96
N ASP A 647 -2.64 -23.29 -18.12
CA ASP A 647 -1.44 -23.18 -18.97
C ASP A 647 -1.47 -21.92 -19.87
N THR A 648 -2.61 -21.23 -19.93
CA THR A 648 -2.79 -20.03 -20.74
C THR A 648 -2.73 -18.77 -19.87
N PRO A 649 -2.24 -17.63 -20.41
CA PRO A 649 -2.34 -16.33 -19.73
C PRO A 649 -3.78 -15.97 -19.33
N ALA A 650 -4.75 -16.26 -20.20
CA ALA A 650 -6.17 -16.03 -19.95
C ALA A 650 -6.69 -16.81 -18.74
N GLY A 651 -6.44 -18.13 -18.68
CA GLY A 651 -6.87 -18.96 -17.55
C GLY A 651 -6.20 -18.58 -16.23
N ARG A 652 -4.91 -18.20 -16.26
CA ARG A 652 -4.20 -17.69 -15.08
C ARG A 652 -4.77 -16.34 -14.61
N SER A 653 -5.12 -15.46 -15.53
CA SER A 653 -5.76 -14.18 -15.21
C SER A 653 -7.16 -14.38 -14.63
N ALA A 654 -7.96 -15.28 -15.20
CA ALA A 654 -9.27 -15.66 -14.67
C ALA A 654 -9.17 -16.26 -13.25
N TYR A 655 -8.18 -17.12 -13.00
CA TYR A 655 -7.95 -17.70 -11.66
C TYR A 655 -7.68 -16.62 -10.61
N LEU A 656 -6.80 -15.67 -10.90
CA LEU A 656 -6.50 -14.56 -9.98
C LEU A 656 -7.73 -13.68 -9.73
N ALA A 657 -8.55 -13.45 -10.75
CA ALA A 657 -9.77 -12.66 -10.59
C ALA A 657 -10.81 -13.35 -9.68
N ILE A 658 -11.01 -14.66 -9.85
CA ILE A 658 -11.91 -15.44 -8.96
C ILE A 658 -11.36 -15.44 -7.54
N LEU A 659 -10.05 -15.68 -7.36
CA LEU A 659 -9.41 -15.68 -6.06
C LEU A 659 -9.51 -14.31 -5.36
N ALA A 660 -9.30 -13.23 -6.11
CA ALA A 660 -9.44 -11.86 -5.62
C ALA A 660 -10.87 -11.61 -5.10
N ALA A 661 -11.90 -12.01 -5.86
CA ALA A 661 -13.28 -11.84 -5.44
C ALA A 661 -13.63 -12.68 -4.20
N VAL A 662 -13.15 -13.94 -4.13
CA VAL A 662 -13.34 -14.80 -2.96
C VAL A 662 -12.75 -14.16 -1.70
N ASN A 663 -11.53 -13.62 -1.79
CA ASN A 663 -10.86 -12.96 -0.66
C ASN A 663 -11.52 -11.63 -0.30
N ASP A 664 -11.99 -10.87 -1.28
CA ASP A 664 -12.71 -9.61 -1.04
C ASP A 664 -14.05 -9.87 -0.33
N ILE A 665 -14.77 -10.93 -0.69
CA ILE A 665 -15.98 -11.35 0.03
C ILE A 665 -15.62 -11.79 1.46
N ALA A 666 -14.60 -12.63 1.63
CA ALA A 666 -14.20 -13.14 2.95
C ALA A 666 -13.74 -12.01 3.90
N SER A 667 -13.22 -10.91 3.37
CA SER A 667 -12.83 -9.73 4.13
C SER A 667 -13.97 -8.75 4.41
N ASN A 668 -15.15 -8.93 3.81
CA ASN A 668 -16.32 -8.10 4.04
C ASN A 668 -17.09 -8.56 5.29
N GLU A 669 -17.05 -7.76 6.36
CA GLU A 669 -17.73 -8.02 7.64
C GLU A 669 -19.26 -8.21 7.54
N GLU A 670 -19.90 -7.64 6.51
CA GLU A 670 -21.34 -7.83 6.29
C GLU A 670 -21.66 -9.22 5.70
N SER A 671 -20.64 -9.88 5.12
CA SER A 671 -20.80 -11.19 4.51
C SER A 671 -20.82 -12.29 5.59
N LYS A 672 -21.97 -12.95 5.73
CA LYS A 672 -22.15 -14.12 6.62
C LYS A 672 -21.74 -15.44 5.96
N ILE A 673 -20.97 -15.35 4.86
CA ILE A 673 -20.70 -16.43 3.92
C ILE A 673 -19.21 -16.36 3.56
N ILE A 674 -18.53 -17.51 3.66
CA ILE A 674 -17.13 -17.66 3.20
C ILE A 674 -17.13 -18.68 2.06
N PHE A 675 -16.38 -18.39 1.00
CA PHE A 675 -16.13 -19.34 -0.07
C PHE A 675 -14.76 -19.98 0.08
N GLU A 676 -14.70 -21.31 -0.07
CA GLU A 676 -13.47 -22.04 -0.36
C GLU A 676 -13.43 -22.36 -1.85
N LEU A 677 -12.30 -22.07 -2.50
CA LEU A 677 -12.12 -22.26 -3.94
C LEU A 677 -11.26 -23.50 -4.23
N ASP A 678 -11.84 -24.46 -4.94
CA ASP A 678 -11.10 -25.50 -5.65
C ASP A 678 -10.89 -25.10 -7.13
N THR A 679 -9.85 -25.63 -7.77
CA THR A 679 -9.58 -25.38 -9.19
C THR A 679 -9.30 -26.67 -9.94
N ILE A 680 -10.02 -26.87 -11.04
CA ILE A 680 -9.79 -27.94 -11.99
C ILE A 680 -9.15 -27.33 -13.24
N ASP A 681 -7.89 -27.70 -13.48
CA ASP A 681 -7.20 -27.35 -14.73
C ASP A 681 -7.82 -28.10 -15.91
N THR A 682 -8.34 -27.39 -16.90
CA THR A 682 -9.00 -28.00 -18.07
C THR A 682 -8.04 -28.42 -19.19
N ASN A 683 -6.77 -27.99 -19.16
CA ASN A 683 -5.81 -28.30 -20.24
C ASN A 683 -5.11 -29.64 -20.06
N ASP A 684 -4.76 -29.97 -18.81
CA ASP A 684 -4.00 -31.17 -18.49
C ASP A 684 -4.85 -32.44 -18.43
N ASN A 685 -6.18 -32.30 -18.52
CA ASN A 685 -7.13 -33.38 -18.30
C ASN A 685 -7.95 -33.66 -19.56
N ASN A 686 -8.10 -34.94 -19.91
CA ASN A 686 -9.11 -35.29 -20.89
C ASN A 686 -10.52 -35.12 -20.28
N PHE A 687 -11.55 -34.98 -21.12
CA PHE A 687 -12.92 -34.74 -20.66
C PHE A 687 -13.38 -35.71 -19.54
N GLY A 688 -12.99 -37.00 -19.62
CA GLY A 688 -13.34 -37.97 -18.58
C GLY A 688 -12.69 -37.69 -17.21
N GLU A 689 -11.48 -37.14 -17.18
CA GLU A 689 -10.79 -36.73 -15.95
C GLU A 689 -11.39 -35.45 -15.35
N ILE A 690 -11.88 -34.53 -16.21
CA ILE A 690 -12.63 -33.34 -15.75
C ILE A 690 -13.92 -33.79 -15.06
N VAL A 691 -14.68 -34.69 -15.69
CA VAL A 691 -15.91 -35.27 -15.12
C VAL A 691 -15.63 -35.99 -13.79
N GLU A 692 -14.56 -36.80 -13.71
CA GLU A 692 -14.20 -37.51 -12.46
C GLU A 692 -13.91 -36.54 -11.30
N LYS A 693 -13.16 -35.45 -11.56
CA LYS A 693 -12.85 -34.44 -10.55
C LYS A 693 -14.10 -33.65 -10.14
N MET A 694 -14.95 -33.27 -11.10
CA MET A 694 -16.20 -32.60 -10.76
C MET A 694 -17.11 -33.49 -9.91
N GLU A 695 -17.22 -34.78 -10.23
CA GLU A 695 -17.99 -35.73 -9.44
C GLU A 695 -17.42 -35.92 -8.02
N ASP A 696 -16.10 -35.95 -7.85
CA ASP A 696 -15.45 -35.98 -6.52
C ASP A 696 -15.79 -34.73 -5.68
N LEU A 697 -15.79 -33.54 -6.30
CA LEU A 697 -16.17 -32.30 -5.60
C LEU A 697 -17.68 -32.24 -5.29
N VAL A 698 -18.53 -32.74 -6.18
CA VAL A 698 -19.97 -32.89 -5.93
C VAL A 698 -20.22 -33.83 -4.74
N GLU A 699 -19.48 -34.93 -4.62
CA GLU A 699 -19.55 -35.83 -3.47
C GLU A 699 -19.08 -35.18 -2.16
N LYS A 700 -18.16 -34.20 -2.23
CA LYS A 700 -17.69 -33.40 -1.08
C LYS A 700 -18.64 -32.27 -0.69
N GLY A 701 -19.70 -32.04 -1.48
CA GLY A 701 -20.73 -31.04 -1.15
C GLY A 701 -20.43 -29.64 -1.68
N ILE A 702 -19.72 -29.53 -2.80
CA ILE A 702 -19.59 -28.28 -3.53
C ILE A 702 -20.98 -27.71 -3.88
N VAL A 703 -21.12 -26.38 -3.86
CA VAL A 703 -22.40 -25.75 -4.21
C VAL A 703 -22.52 -25.39 -5.69
N GLY A 704 -21.41 -25.29 -6.41
CA GLY A 704 -21.41 -25.10 -7.87
C GLY A 704 -20.05 -24.70 -8.45
N PHE A 705 -20.08 -24.41 -9.75
CA PHE A 705 -18.89 -24.25 -10.58
C PHE A 705 -18.85 -22.86 -11.26
N LEU A 706 -17.64 -22.36 -11.48
CA LEU A 706 -17.32 -21.13 -12.21
C LEU A 706 -16.40 -21.45 -13.39
N GLY A 707 -16.49 -20.70 -14.49
CA GLY A 707 -15.64 -20.87 -15.67
C GLY A 707 -16.30 -21.73 -16.76
N GLY A 708 -15.52 -22.59 -17.41
CA GLY A 708 -15.96 -23.28 -18.63
C GLY A 708 -15.71 -22.41 -19.86
N GLU A 709 -14.52 -22.58 -20.44
CA GLU A 709 -13.94 -21.69 -21.45
C GLU A 709 -14.56 -21.79 -22.85
N SER A 710 -15.28 -22.87 -23.14
CA SER A 710 -15.90 -23.09 -24.44
C SER A 710 -17.32 -23.60 -24.28
N ALA A 711 -18.18 -23.24 -25.23
CA ALA A 711 -19.53 -23.77 -25.28
C ALA A 711 -19.54 -25.30 -25.41
N SER A 712 -18.64 -25.88 -26.22
CA SER A 712 -18.49 -27.33 -26.35
C SER A 712 -18.27 -28.04 -25.02
N LEU A 713 -17.37 -27.52 -24.18
CA LEU A 713 -17.09 -28.09 -22.87
C LEU A 713 -18.33 -27.99 -21.97
N VAL A 714 -18.99 -26.83 -21.98
CA VAL A 714 -20.22 -26.61 -21.20
C VAL A 714 -21.34 -27.55 -21.64
N GLU A 715 -21.55 -27.75 -22.94
CA GLU A 715 -22.56 -28.65 -23.49
C GLU A 715 -22.30 -30.10 -23.06
N GLU A 716 -21.05 -30.58 -23.18
CA GLU A 716 -20.68 -31.94 -22.75
C GLU A 716 -20.81 -32.10 -21.22
N LEU A 717 -20.37 -31.12 -20.43
CA LEU A 717 -20.49 -31.14 -18.97
C LEU A 717 -21.95 -31.05 -18.50
N HIS A 718 -22.80 -30.39 -19.28
CA HIS A 718 -24.21 -30.29 -18.99
C HIS A 718 -24.85 -31.68 -18.97
N GLU A 719 -24.66 -32.46 -20.04
CA GLU A 719 -25.23 -33.80 -20.16
C GLU A 719 -24.69 -34.77 -19.09
N GLU A 720 -23.39 -34.69 -18.76
CA GLU A 720 -22.72 -35.69 -17.91
C GLU A 720 -22.74 -35.35 -16.41
N VAL A 721 -22.70 -34.07 -16.02
CA VAL A 721 -22.55 -33.66 -14.62
C VAL A 721 -23.62 -32.66 -14.17
N LEU A 722 -23.78 -31.53 -14.86
CA LEU A 722 -24.59 -30.42 -14.34
C LEU A 722 -26.08 -30.80 -14.25
N ASP A 723 -26.63 -31.41 -15.30
CA ASP A 723 -28.04 -31.79 -15.36
C ASP A 723 -28.37 -32.99 -14.44
N PRO A 724 -27.57 -34.08 -14.43
CA PRO A 724 -27.79 -35.21 -13.52
C PRO A 724 -27.67 -34.87 -12.04
N ARG A 725 -26.82 -33.89 -11.70
CA ARG A 725 -26.53 -33.50 -10.31
C ARG A 725 -27.25 -32.22 -9.87
N GLU A 726 -27.95 -31.56 -10.79
CA GLU A 726 -28.57 -30.25 -10.59
C GLU A 726 -27.54 -29.22 -10.08
N MET A 727 -26.34 -29.20 -10.67
CA MET A 727 -25.23 -28.33 -10.25
C MET A 727 -25.14 -27.09 -11.15
N PRO A 728 -25.15 -25.87 -10.58
CA PRO A 728 -25.02 -24.65 -11.38
C PRO A 728 -23.58 -24.47 -11.88
N LEU A 729 -23.44 -24.01 -13.12
CA LEU A 729 -22.21 -23.54 -13.72
C LEU A 729 -22.41 -22.11 -14.23
N LEU A 730 -21.55 -21.19 -13.80
CA LEU A 730 -21.51 -19.81 -14.31
C LEU A 730 -20.25 -19.60 -15.15
N SER A 731 -20.37 -19.07 -16.36
CA SER A 731 -19.25 -18.86 -17.29
C SER A 731 -19.14 -17.41 -17.77
N ALA A 732 -17.91 -16.94 -17.94
CA ALA A 732 -17.58 -15.65 -18.58
C ALA A 732 -17.01 -15.83 -20.01
N ALA A 733 -17.02 -17.07 -20.53
CA ALA A 733 -16.31 -17.43 -21.77
C ALA A 733 -17.15 -18.25 -22.77
N ALA A 734 -18.14 -19.02 -22.31
CA ALA A 734 -19.01 -19.81 -23.16
C ALA A 734 -20.12 -18.95 -23.82
N VAL A 735 -19.80 -18.31 -24.95
CA VAL A 735 -20.63 -17.28 -25.60
C VAL A 735 -21.54 -17.79 -26.72
N ALA A 736 -21.49 -19.07 -27.11
CA ALA A 736 -22.33 -19.60 -28.18
C ALA A 736 -23.84 -19.38 -27.92
N GLY A 737 -24.58 -19.02 -28.98
CA GLY A 737 -26.02 -18.81 -28.93
C GLY A 737 -26.81 -20.09 -28.61
N SER A 738 -26.22 -21.27 -28.81
CA SER A 738 -26.84 -22.57 -28.45
C SER A 738 -27.18 -22.67 -26.96
N LEU A 739 -26.43 -21.99 -26.09
CA LEU A 739 -26.59 -22.03 -24.63
C LEU A 739 -27.64 -21.05 -24.08
N GLU A 740 -28.25 -20.21 -24.92
CA GLU A 740 -29.21 -19.19 -24.50
C GLU A 740 -30.47 -19.78 -23.89
N GLU A 741 -30.91 -20.95 -24.38
CA GLU A 741 -32.21 -21.54 -24.08
C GLU A 741 -32.28 -22.11 -22.65
N PRO A 742 -33.03 -21.46 -21.73
CA PRO A 742 -33.09 -21.85 -20.31
C PRO A 742 -33.69 -23.24 -20.07
N PHE A 743 -34.41 -23.78 -21.05
CA PHE A 743 -35.03 -25.09 -20.99
C PHE A 743 -34.06 -26.21 -21.34
N ASP A 744 -33.14 -25.93 -22.26
CA ASP A 744 -32.16 -26.90 -22.74
C ASP A 744 -30.89 -26.89 -21.87
N TYR A 745 -30.60 -25.76 -21.22
CA TYR A 745 -29.48 -25.61 -20.27
C TYR A 745 -29.93 -24.97 -18.94
N PRO A 746 -30.74 -25.67 -18.13
CA PRO A 746 -31.35 -25.12 -16.91
C PRO A 746 -30.38 -24.81 -15.75
N PHE A 747 -29.13 -25.30 -15.83
CA PHE A 747 -28.10 -25.12 -14.80
C PHE A 747 -26.88 -24.33 -15.30
N PHE A 748 -27.02 -23.61 -16.41
CA PHE A 748 -25.99 -22.75 -16.98
C PHE A 748 -26.42 -21.28 -16.95
N LEU A 749 -25.49 -20.39 -16.61
CA LEU A 749 -25.63 -18.94 -16.68
C LEU A 749 -24.32 -18.34 -17.18
N ARG A 750 -24.39 -17.18 -17.84
CA ARG A 750 -23.21 -16.39 -18.18
C ARG A 750 -23.43 -14.90 -17.96
N ASP A 751 -22.38 -14.24 -17.52
CA ASP A 751 -22.34 -12.80 -17.24
C ASP A 751 -21.79 -11.97 -18.41
N ILE A 752 -21.47 -12.64 -19.51
CA ILE A 752 -21.17 -12.07 -20.83
C ILE A 752 -22.34 -12.37 -21.77
N PRO A 753 -22.63 -11.51 -22.76
CA PRO A 753 -23.67 -11.76 -23.76
C PRO A 753 -23.31 -12.92 -24.68
N SER A 754 -24.32 -13.48 -25.33
CA SER A 754 -24.09 -14.44 -26.41
C SER A 754 -23.50 -13.78 -27.66
N THR A 755 -23.14 -14.61 -28.64
CA THR A 755 -22.77 -14.15 -30.00
C THR A 755 -23.96 -13.63 -30.82
N SER A 756 -25.21 -13.78 -30.36
CA SER A 756 -26.41 -13.35 -31.11
C SER A 756 -26.52 -11.82 -31.23
N PRO A 757 -26.26 -11.01 -30.19
CA PRO A 757 -26.12 -9.56 -30.34
C PRO A 757 -24.97 -9.13 -31.29
N GLU A 758 -23.82 -9.82 -31.24
CA GLU A 758 -22.68 -9.54 -32.11
C GLU A 758 -23.01 -9.78 -33.59
N SER A 759 -23.66 -10.91 -33.90
CA SER A 759 -24.10 -11.22 -35.26
C SER A 759 -25.07 -10.18 -35.82
N GLN A 760 -25.92 -9.61 -34.97
CA GLN A 760 -26.85 -8.54 -35.35
C GLN A 760 -26.15 -7.22 -35.62
N ALA A 761 -25.13 -6.87 -34.83
CA ALA A 761 -24.30 -5.70 -35.09
C ALA A 761 -23.57 -5.82 -36.44
N ILE A 762 -23.01 -7.00 -36.73
CA ILE A 762 -22.39 -7.32 -38.02
C ILE A 762 -23.42 -7.19 -39.16
N ALA A 763 -24.59 -7.83 -39.02
CA ALA A 763 -25.66 -7.76 -40.03
C ALA A 763 -26.14 -6.32 -40.29
N ALA A 764 -26.25 -5.50 -39.25
CA ALA A 764 -26.62 -4.10 -39.37
C ALA A 764 -25.56 -3.27 -40.09
N LEU A 765 -24.27 -3.52 -39.80
CA LEU A 765 -23.16 -2.88 -40.51
C LEU A 765 -23.19 -3.24 -42.00
N LEU A 766 -23.34 -4.53 -42.32
CA LEU A 766 -23.45 -5.02 -43.69
C LEU A 766 -24.62 -4.35 -44.42
N THR A 767 -25.80 -4.29 -43.79
CA THR A 767 -26.99 -3.65 -44.36
C THR A 767 -26.80 -2.15 -44.62
N LYS A 768 -26.00 -1.47 -43.79
CA LYS A 768 -25.82 -0.01 -43.86
C LYS A 768 -24.73 0.43 -44.84
N TYR A 769 -23.65 -0.35 -44.95
CA TYR A 769 -22.44 0.08 -45.67
C TYR A 769 -22.07 -0.80 -46.86
N VAL A 770 -22.63 -2.00 -46.98
CA VAL A 770 -22.36 -2.92 -48.08
C VAL A 770 -23.55 -2.93 -49.03
N THR A 771 -23.34 -2.46 -50.26
CA THR A 771 -24.40 -2.33 -51.28
C THR A 771 -24.39 -3.44 -52.33
N ASP A 772 -23.38 -4.31 -52.33
CA ASP A 772 -23.12 -5.28 -53.40
C ASP A 772 -23.08 -6.75 -52.88
N GLU A 773 -23.40 -7.70 -53.76
CA GLU A 773 -23.69 -9.11 -53.46
C GLU A 773 -22.47 -9.99 -53.06
N TYR A 774 -21.31 -9.43 -52.72
CA TYR A 774 -20.05 -10.20 -52.61
C TYR A 774 -19.40 -10.21 -51.22
N ILE A 775 -20.07 -10.85 -50.26
CA ILE A 775 -19.53 -11.11 -48.92
C ILE A 775 -18.97 -12.54 -48.84
N CYS A 776 -17.79 -12.65 -48.28
CA CYS A 776 -17.05 -13.88 -48.10
C CYS A 776 -16.91 -14.18 -46.61
N LEU A 777 -17.07 -15.43 -46.22
CA LEU A 777 -16.97 -15.84 -44.82
C LEU A 777 -15.89 -16.91 -44.67
N ILE A 778 -15.01 -16.73 -43.70
CA ILE A 778 -14.13 -17.79 -43.22
C ILE A 778 -14.46 -18.08 -41.76
N TYR A 779 -14.52 -19.36 -41.41
CA TYR A 779 -14.80 -19.79 -40.05
C TYR A 779 -14.06 -21.09 -39.73
N ARG A 780 -13.94 -21.41 -38.43
CA ARG A 780 -13.28 -22.63 -37.96
C ARG A 780 -14.35 -23.68 -37.65
N PRO A 781 -14.32 -24.84 -38.33
CA PRO A 781 -15.31 -25.89 -38.06
C PRO A 781 -15.02 -26.59 -36.72
N LYS A 782 -16.08 -27.03 -36.03
CA LYS A 782 -16.05 -27.66 -34.69
C LYS A 782 -15.52 -26.78 -33.57
N GLU A 783 -15.55 -25.47 -33.77
CA GLU A 783 -15.46 -24.49 -32.70
C GLU A 783 -16.86 -23.87 -32.61
N ASP A 784 -17.57 -24.14 -31.51
CA ASP A 784 -19.01 -23.87 -31.43
C ASP A 784 -19.33 -22.38 -31.42
N ASN A 785 -18.41 -21.52 -30.94
CA ASN A 785 -18.62 -20.07 -30.97
C ASN A 785 -18.52 -19.53 -32.43
N SER A 786 -17.54 -20.03 -33.19
CA SER A 786 -17.29 -19.75 -34.60
C SER A 786 -18.46 -20.24 -35.47
N GLU A 787 -18.92 -21.47 -35.25
CA GLU A 787 -20.08 -22.02 -35.96
C GLU A 787 -21.38 -21.29 -35.57
N SER A 788 -21.56 -20.97 -34.29
CA SER A 788 -22.71 -20.19 -33.80
C SER A 788 -22.76 -18.80 -34.41
N LEU A 789 -21.63 -18.08 -34.47
CA LEU A 789 -21.58 -16.75 -35.06
C LEU A 789 -21.82 -16.79 -36.58
N ARG A 790 -21.28 -17.81 -37.26
CA ARG A 790 -21.54 -18.12 -38.68
C ARG A 790 -23.04 -18.34 -38.94
N ASP A 791 -23.68 -19.22 -38.16
CA ASP A 791 -25.10 -19.52 -38.25
C ASP A 791 -25.97 -18.30 -37.96
N ALA A 792 -25.61 -17.53 -36.93
CA ALA A 792 -26.33 -16.33 -36.53
C ALA A 792 -26.26 -15.24 -37.60
N VAL A 793 -25.09 -14.98 -38.19
CA VAL A 793 -24.96 -14.00 -39.30
C VAL A 793 -25.71 -14.48 -40.55
N GLN A 794 -25.64 -15.77 -40.90
CA GLN A 794 -26.40 -16.33 -42.03
C GLN A 794 -27.92 -16.21 -41.84
N SER A 795 -28.41 -16.38 -40.60
CA SER A 795 -29.83 -16.26 -40.30
C SER A 795 -30.39 -14.84 -40.53
N LEU A 796 -29.52 -13.84 -40.60
CA LEU A 796 -29.83 -12.42 -40.75
C LEU A 796 -29.64 -11.92 -42.20
N GLU A 797 -29.37 -12.82 -43.15
CA GLU A 797 -29.25 -12.48 -44.57
C GLU A 797 -30.50 -11.78 -45.09
N VAL A 798 -30.30 -10.65 -45.79
CA VAL A 798 -31.39 -9.86 -46.37
C VAL A 798 -31.49 -10.22 -47.85
N THR A 799 -32.36 -11.19 -48.16
CA THR A 799 -32.68 -11.52 -49.56
C THR A 799 -33.81 -10.61 -50.07
N GLY A 800 -33.58 -9.94 -51.18
CA GLY A 800 -34.58 -9.09 -51.82
C GLY A 800 -35.75 -9.92 -52.36
N ASP A 801 -36.79 -10.11 -51.56
CA ASP A 801 -38.03 -10.78 -51.98
C ASP A 801 -38.95 -9.74 -52.66
N ASN A 802 -38.65 -9.39 -53.90
CA ASN A 802 -39.53 -8.55 -54.72
C ASN A 802 -40.36 -9.44 -55.66
N ASP A 803 -41.61 -9.68 -55.26
CA ASP A 803 -42.71 -10.15 -56.13
C ASP A 803 -43.11 -9.11 -57.21
N ASP A 804 -42.41 -7.96 -57.29
CA ASP A 804 -42.60 -6.92 -58.31
C ASP A 804 -41.41 -6.91 -59.30
N GLU A 805 -41.66 -7.35 -60.54
CA GLU A 805 -40.71 -7.61 -61.64
C GLU A 805 -39.84 -6.42 -62.15
N ASP A 806 -39.73 -5.28 -61.45
CA ASP A 806 -39.01 -4.09 -61.98
C ASP A 806 -38.13 -3.30 -60.98
N GLU A 807 -37.88 -3.78 -59.75
CA GLU A 807 -36.84 -3.22 -58.86
C GLU A 807 -35.90 -4.34 -58.35
N GLU A 808 -34.64 -4.34 -58.83
CA GLU A 808 -33.55 -5.13 -58.25
C GLU A 808 -33.46 -4.77 -56.75
N GLY A 809 -33.65 -5.75 -55.86
CA GLY A 809 -33.65 -5.50 -54.41
C GLY A 809 -32.23 -5.39 -53.87
N ASP A 810 -31.91 -4.25 -53.25
CA ASP A 810 -30.65 -3.96 -52.57
C ASP A 810 -30.54 -4.74 -51.24
N GLY A 811 -30.00 -5.97 -51.25
CA GLY A 811 -29.77 -6.79 -50.05
C GLY A 811 -28.46 -7.57 -50.11
N TRP A 812 -27.89 -7.91 -48.94
CA TRP A 812 -26.61 -8.64 -48.83
C TRP A 812 -26.84 -10.13 -48.50
N GLN A 813 -25.93 -10.98 -49.00
CA GLN A 813 -25.90 -12.42 -48.73
C GLN A 813 -24.45 -12.93 -48.72
N ILE A 814 -24.18 -14.04 -48.05
CA ILE A 814 -22.87 -14.68 -48.06
C ILE A 814 -22.69 -15.44 -49.38
N SER A 815 -21.78 -14.95 -50.22
CA SER A 815 -21.58 -15.47 -51.57
C SER A 815 -20.64 -16.67 -51.59
N LYS A 816 -19.75 -16.78 -50.59
CA LYS A 816 -18.80 -17.89 -50.48
C LYS A 816 -18.31 -18.09 -49.05
N GLU A 817 -18.14 -19.37 -48.69
CA GLU A 817 -17.68 -19.78 -47.37
C GLU A 817 -16.48 -20.70 -47.48
N TRP A 818 -15.57 -20.60 -46.51
CA TRP A 818 -14.46 -21.51 -46.34
C TRP A 818 -14.27 -21.89 -44.87
N THR A 819 -13.85 -23.13 -44.67
CA THR A 819 -13.42 -23.65 -43.37
C THR A 819 -11.90 -23.54 -43.25
N VAL A 820 -11.41 -23.01 -42.14
CA VAL A 820 -9.97 -22.85 -41.87
C VAL A 820 -9.65 -23.43 -40.50
N ASN A 821 -8.95 -24.57 -40.44
CA ASN A 821 -8.46 -25.16 -39.19
C ASN A 821 -7.01 -24.77 -38.88
N ASP A 822 -6.24 -24.50 -39.93
CA ASP A 822 -4.85 -24.09 -39.85
C ASP A 822 -4.49 -23.14 -41.02
N LEU A 823 -3.26 -22.63 -41.01
CA LEU A 823 -2.81 -21.70 -42.03
C LEU A 823 -2.72 -22.32 -43.44
N ASP A 824 -2.53 -23.64 -43.55
CA ASP A 824 -2.42 -24.31 -44.85
C ASP A 824 -3.79 -24.43 -45.52
N ASP A 825 -4.86 -24.66 -44.75
CA ASP A 825 -6.25 -24.56 -45.23
C ASP A 825 -6.51 -23.19 -45.87
N PHE A 826 -6.01 -22.10 -45.25
CA PHE A 826 -6.14 -20.75 -45.78
C PHE A 826 -5.35 -20.55 -47.08
N LYS A 827 -4.11 -21.05 -47.17
CA LYS A 827 -3.27 -20.91 -48.39
C LYS A 827 -3.87 -21.63 -49.61
N ASP A 828 -4.71 -22.64 -49.38
CA ASP A 828 -5.40 -23.36 -50.45
C ASP A 828 -6.64 -22.61 -50.98
N ILE A 829 -7.04 -21.51 -50.32
CA ILE A 829 -8.12 -20.63 -50.77
C ILE A 829 -7.71 -19.89 -52.06
N ASN A 830 -8.22 -20.37 -53.20
CA ASN A 830 -8.03 -19.72 -54.49
C ASN A 830 -9.17 -18.73 -54.78
N GLY A 831 -8.84 -17.43 -54.73
CA GLY A 831 -9.66 -16.34 -55.29
C GLY A 831 -10.54 -15.60 -54.27
N PHE A 832 -9.98 -14.53 -53.70
CA PHE A 832 -10.72 -13.45 -53.03
C PHE A 832 -11.10 -12.30 -53.97
N GLY A 833 -10.60 -12.27 -55.21
CA GLY A 833 -10.79 -11.14 -56.15
C GLY A 833 -12.22 -10.91 -56.67
N LYS A 834 -13.22 -11.49 -56.02
CA LYS A 834 -14.63 -11.13 -56.15
C LYS A 834 -15.27 -10.68 -54.84
N CYS A 835 -14.65 -10.97 -53.69
CA CYS A 835 -15.14 -10.57 -52.37
C CYS A 835 -14.86 -9.08 -52.19
N GLU A 836 -15.84 -8.32 -51.71
CA GLU A 836 -15.63 -6.94 -51.27
C GLU A 836 -15.43 -6.88 -49.75
N VAL A 837 -16.08 -7.78 -49.02
CA VAL A 837 -15.94 -7.95 -47.57
C VAL A 837 -15.64 -9.41 -47.24
N VAL A 838 -14.69 -9.63 -46.34
CA VAL A 838 -14.38 -10.93 -45.72
C VAL A 838 -14.70 -10.85 -44.23
N LEU A 839 -15.67 -11.65 -43.80
CA LEU A 839 -15.96 -11.93 -42.40
C LEU A 839 -15.06 -13.08 -41.95
N SER A 840 -14.34 -12.92 -40.85
CA SER A 840 -13.45 -13.94 -40.31
C SER A 840 -13.83 -14.27 -38.87
N PHE A 841 -14.42 -15.44 -38.67
CA PHE A 841 -14.87 -15.97 -37.38
C PHE A 841 -14.01 -17.15 -36.98
N LEU A 842 -12.77 -16.92 -36.55
CA LEU A 842 -11.82 -18.03 -36.32
C LEU A 842 -11.69 -18.41 -34.85
N TYR A 843 -12.05 -17.51 -33.91
CA TYR A 843 -12.03 -17.76 -32.46
C TYR A 843 -10.69 -18.38 -31.98
N ASP A 844 -9.60 -18.03 -32.66
CA ASP A 844 -8.23 -18.44 -32.39
C ASP A 844 -7.33 -17.32 -32.88
N ALA A 845 -6.79 -16.55 -31.97
CA ALA A 845 -6.06 -15.34 -32.32
C ALA A 845 -4.71 -15.63 -32.99
N GLU A 846 -4.02 -16.71 -32.62
CA GLU A 846 -2.77 -17.09 -33.28
C GLU A 846 -3.03 -17.51 -34.73
N LEU A 847 -4.08 -18.29 -34.96
CA LEU A 847 -4.52 -18.64 -36.31
C LEU A 847 -4.98 -17.40 -37.08
N THR A 848 -5.75 -16.51 -36.44
CA THR A 848 -6.24 -15.28 -37.05
C THR A 848 -5.10 -14.38 -37.49
N GLY A 849 -4.13 -14.11 -36.61
CA GLY A 849 -2.94 -13.32 -36.93
C GLY A 849 -2.13 -13.93 -38.08
N ARG A 850 -1.97 -15.25 -38.10
CA ARG A 850 -1.31 -15.98 -39.20
C ARG A 850 -2.09 -15.87 -40.52
N VAL A 851 -3.42 -15.97 -40.48
CA VAL A 851 -4.31 -15.83 -41.64
C VAL A 851 -4.26 -14.42 -42.21
N LEU A 852 -4.39 -13.39 -41.36
CA LEU A 852 -4.31 -11.98 -41.76
C LEU A 852 -2.93 -11.63 -42.33
N GLY A 853 -1.85 -12.06 -41.67
CA GLY A 853 -0.49 -11.84 -42.15
C GLY A 853 -0.20 -12.55 -43.48
N GLN A 854 -0.86 -13.68 -43.76
CA GLN A 854 -0.80 -14.33 -45.07
C GLN A 854 -1.66 -13.58 -46.11
N ALA A 855 -2.86 -13.12 -45.73
CA ALA A 855 -3.76 -12.36 -46.59
C ALA A 855 -3.15 -11.01 -47.02
N GLU A 856 -2.38 -10.35 -46.15
CA GLU A 856 -1.61 -9.15 -46.47
C GLU A 856 -0.48 -9.47 -47.47
N LYS A 857 0.27 -10.56 -47.26
CA LYS A 857 1.32 -11.03 -48.19
C LYS A 857 0.76 -11.32 -49.58
N ASP A 858 -0.49 -11.78 -49.65
CA ASP A 858 -1.19 -12.06 -50.90
C ASP A 858 -1.88 -10.81 -51.51
N GLY A 859 -1.82 -9.67 -50.82
CA GLY A 859 -2.38 -8.39 -51.28
C GLY A 859 -3.91 -8.33 -51.21
N THR A 860 -4.52 -9.17 -50.38
CA THR A 860 -5.97 -9.29 -50.17
C THR A 860 -6.44 -8.72 -48.84
N ALA A 861 -5.51 -8.13 -48.07
CA ALA A 861 -5.75 -7.50 -46.78
C ALA A 861 -4.73 -6.35 -46.60
N GLY A 862 -5.01 -5.41 -45.70
CA GLY A 862 -4.14 -4.27 -45.38
C GLY A 862 -4.22 -3.07 -46.35
N LYS A 863 -3.42 -2.04 -46.06
CA LYS A 863 -3.53 -0.70 -46.67
C LYS A 863 -3.47 -0.71 -48.20
N GLY A 864 -4.60 -0.43 -48.84
CA GLY A 864 -4.74 -0.39 -50.30
C GLY A 864 -5.28 -1.67 -50.94
N SER A 865 -5.73 -2.63 -50.13
CA SER A 865 -6.58 -3.75 -50.54
C SER A 865 -7.89 -3.24 -51.15
N GLU A 866 -8.45 -3.99 -52.11
CA GLU A 866 -9.83 -3.81 -52.59
C GLU A 866 -10.83 -4.64 -51.76
N VAL A 867 -10.35 -5.43 -50.80
CA VAL A 867 -11.13 -6.33 -49.94
C VAL A 867 -11.02 -5.88 -48.49
N GLN A 868 -12.16 -5.63 -47.85
CA GLN A 868 -12.24 -5.25 -46.45
C GLN A 868 -12.38 -6.48 -45.56
N TRP A 869 -11.65 -6.51 -44.44
CA TRP A 869 -11.73 -7.61 -43.47
C TRP A 869 -12.42 -7.13 -42.21
N ILE A 870 -13.40 -7.90 -41.75
CA ILE A 870 -14.09 -7.74 -40.48
C ILE A 870 -13.83 -9.00 -39.65
N VAL A 871 -13.24 -8.82 -38.48
CA VAL A 871 -12.95 -9.87 -37.51
C VAL A 871 -13.82 -9.74 -36.27
N ASP A 872 -14.10 -10.87 -35.63
CA ASP A 872 -14.74 -10.93 -34.30
C ASP A 872 -13.79 -10.48 -33.18
N ASP A 873 -14.35 -10.25 -32.00
CA ASP A 873 -13.66 -9.69 -30.81
C ASP A 873 -12.61 -10.64 -30.21
N PHE A 874 -12.85 -11.94 -30.29
CA PHE A 874 -11.97 -13.00 -29.82
C PHE A 874 -10.71 -13.09 -30.69
N SER A 875 -10.91 -12.91 -31.99
CA SER A 875 -9.85 -12.78 -32.99
C SER A 875 -9.04 -11.48 -32.84
N PHE A 876 -9.59 -10.45 -32.20
CA PHE A 876 -8.99 -9.13 -31.98
C PHE A 876 -8.09 -9.07 -30.74
N SER A 877 -8.53 -9.61 -29.60
CA SER A 877 -7.93 -9.33 -28.28
C SER A 877 -6.48 -9.78 -28.11
N VAL A 878 -6.00 -10.75 -28.89
CA VAL A 878 -4.62 -11.28 -28.77
C VAL A 878 -3.78 -10.97 -30.02
N ALA A 879 -4.40 -10.69 -31.18
CA ALA A 879 -3.67 -10.28 -32.38
C ALA A 879 -2.99 -8.90 -32.24
N ALA A 880 -3.46 -8.07 -31.31
CA ALA A 880 -2.86 -6.79 -30.92
C ALA A 880 -1.71 -6.91 -29.90
N ILE A 881 -1.50 -8.09 -29.30
CA ILE A 881 -0.49 -8.33 -28.25
C ILE A 881 0.81 -8.89 -28.86
N ASP A 882 0.71 -9.67 -29.95
CA ASP A 882 1.87 -10.30 -30.59
C ASP A 882 2.41 -9.41 -31.74
N GLY A 883 3.23 -8.44 -31.37
CA GLY A 883 3.70 -7.32 -32.20
C GLY A 883 4.62 -7.62 -33.41
N ASP A 884 4.44 -8.75 -34.11
CA ASP A 884 5.17 -9.07 -35.34
C ASP A 884 4.19 -9.48 -36.47
N ASP A 885 4.00 -8.57 -37.43
CA ASP A 885 3.32 -8.73 -38.73
C ASP A 885 1.77 -8.81 -38.81
N SER A 886 0.98 -8.82 -37.72
CA SER A 886 -0.51 -8.89 -37.76
C SER A 886 -1.23 -7.53 -37.85
N GLU A 887 -0.62 -6.47 -37.31
CA GLU A 887 -1.26 -5.14 -37.11
C GLU A 887 -1.60 -4.37 -38.40
N LYS A 888 -1.12 -4.83 -39.56
CA LYS A 888 -1.25 -4.10 -40.84
C LYS A 888 -2.31 -4.66 -41.78
N GLY A 889 -2.87 -5.83 -41.47
CA GLY A 889 -3.70 -6.61 -42.39
C GLY A 889 -5.21 -6.32 -42.38
N TRP A 890 -5.77 -5.64 -41.38
CA TRP A 890 -7.22 -5.57 -41.16
C TRP A 890 -7.74 -4.14 -41.14
N GLU A 891 -8.98 -3.94 -41.61
CA GLU A 891 -9.58 -2.61 -41.82
C GLU A 891 -10.72 -2.32 -40.82
N GLY A 892 -11.26 -3.35 -40.15
CA GLY A 892 -12.24 -3.18 -39.08
C GLY A 892 -12.37 -4.41 -38.16
N ALA A 893 -12.75 -4.18 -36.91
CA ALA A 893 -13.17 -5.21 -35.96
C ALA A 893 -14.48 -4.82 -35.29
N VAL A 894 -15.30 -5.82 -34.99
CA VAL A 894 -16.52 -5.66 -34.19
C VAL A 894 -16.31 -6.44 -32.93
N GLY A 895 -16.53 -5.80 -31.78
CA GLY A 895 -16.47 -6.53 -30.53
C GLY A 895 -17.20 -5.88 -29.39
N PHE A 896 -17.33 -6.68 -28.32
CA PHE A 896 -17.86 -6.20 -27.06
C PHE A 896 -16.84 -5.24 -26.46
N SER A 897 -17.24 -3.98 -26.31
CA SER A 897 -16.51 -3.09 -25.42
C SER A 897 -16.97 -3.44 -24.01
N ALA A 898 -16.12 -4.14 -23.25
CA ALA A 898 -16.15 -3.90 -21.82
C ALA A 898 -15.80 -2.41 -21.69
N ASP A 899 -16.78 -1.57 -21.37
CA ASP A 899 -16.52 -0.23 -20.87
C ASP A 899 -16.45 -0.38 -19.35
N PRO A 900 -15.32 -0.82 -18.76
CA PRO A 900 -15.17 -0.65 -17.34
C PRO A 900 -15.14 0.85 -17.13
N ASP A 901 -16.26 1.41 -16.68
CA ASP A 901 -16.51 2.85 -16.50
C ASP A 901 -15.53 3.52 -15.49
N GLY A 902 -14.38 2.92 -15.17
CA GLY A 902 -13.45 3.36 -14.13
C GLY A 902 -14.15 3.45 -12.78
N GLY A 903 -15.22 2.66 -12.59
CA GLY A 903 -16.02 2.66 -11.39
C GLY A 903 -15.20 2.18 -10.18
N SER A 904 -15.64 2.55 -8.97
CA SER A 904 -14.94 2.18 -7.73
C SER A 904 -14.77 0.67 -7.55
N ILE A 905 -15.69 -0.15 -8.08
CA ILE A 905 -15.59 -1.61 -8.02
C ILE A 905 -14.51 -2.13 -8.98
N TYR A 906 -14.35 -1.51 -10.16
CA TYR A 906 -13.28 -1.88 -11.09
C TYR A 906 -11.89 -1.56 -10.53
N GLU A 907 -11.73 -0.39 -9.89
CA GLU A 907 -10.49 -0.03 -9.19
C GLU A 907 -10.19 -0.99 -8.01
N THR A 908 -11.23 -1.42 -7.31
CA THR A 908 -11.11 -2.45 -6.27
C THR A 908 -10.64 -3.77 -6.86
N PHE A 909 -11.24 -4.21 -7.97
CA PHE A 909 -10.82 -5.39 -8.71
C PHE A 909 -9.33 -5.31 -9.11
N LEU A 910 -8.88 -4.18 -9.69
CA LEU A 910 -7.47 -4.02 -10.10
C LEU A 910 -6.52 -4.12 -8.90
N ALA A 911 -6.87 -3.50 -7.78
CA ALA A 911 -6.07 -3.55 -6.56
C ALA A 911 -6.02 -4.98 -5.98
N SER A 912 -7.15 -5.68 -5.92
CA SER A 912 -7.24 -7.05 -5.44
C SER A 912 -6.54 -8.04 -6.35
N TYR A 913 -6.65 -7.89 -7.67
CA TYR A 913 -5.91 -8.68 -8.65
C TYR A 913 -4.40 -8.52 -8.48
N ALA A 914 -3.91 -7.29 -8.35
CA ALA A 914 -2.49 -7.02 -8.13
C ALA A 914 -1.98 -7.62 -6.81
N ARG A 915 -2.79 -7.55 -5.75
CA ARG A 915 -2.52 -8.19 -4.45
C ARG A 915 -2.41 -9.72 -4.59
N GLU A 916 -3.40 -10.36 -5.22
CA GLU A 916 -3.37 -11.83 -5.36
C GLU A 916 -2.23 -12.31 -6.26
N ARG A 917 -1.87 -11.54 -7.29
CA ARG A 917 -0.68 -11.81 -8.10
C ARG A 917 0.60 -11.77 -7.26
N ALA A 918 0.76 -10.75 -6.41
CA ALA A 918 1.93 -10.62 -5.54
C ALA A 918 2.05 -11.75 -4.51
N ASN A 919 0.93 -12.38 -4.16
CA ASN A 919 0.85 -13.50 -3.23
C ASN A 919 1.16 -14.88 -3.86
N GLN A 920 1.32 -14.97 -5.17
CA GLN A 920 1.68 -16.24 -5.83
C GLN A 920 3.15 -16.57 -5.63
N ASP A 921 3.48 -17.86 -5.56
CA ASP A 921 4.87 -18.34 -5.42
C ASP A 921 5.78 -17.88 -6.57
N ASP A 922 5.21 -17.74 -7.78
CA ASP A 922 5.89 -17.23 -8.97
C ASP A 922 5.02 -16.16 -9.66
N PRO A 923 5.07 -14.87 -9.24
CA PRO A 923 4.25 -13.81 -9.81
C PRO A 923 4.52 -13.53 -11.30
N GLU A 924 5.67 -13.98 -11.82
CA GLU A 924 6.04 -13.80 -13.23
C GLU A 924 5.26 -14.74 -14.15
N ASP A 925 4.73 -15.85 -13.61
CA ASP A 925 3.86 -16.78 -14.35
C ASP A 925 2.47 -16.17 -14.63
N TYR A 926 2.09 -15.09 -13.96
CA TYR A 926 0.78 -14.46 -14.09
C TYR A 926 0.86 -13.10 -14.80
N PRO A 927 -0.12 -12.75 -15.66
CA PRO A 927 -0.14 -11.47 -16.36
C PRO A 927 -0.10 -10.28 -15.40
N GLU A 928 0.80 -9.32 -15.65
CA GLU A 928 0.94 -8.10 -14.85
C GLU A 928 -0.31 -7.21 -14.91
N THR A 929 -0.97 -7.19 -16.07
CA THR A 929 -2.28 -6.57 -16.26
C THR A 929 -3.33 -7.66 -16.44
N PRO A 930 -4.50 -7.54 -15.80
CA PRO A 930 -5.57 -8.51 -16.00
C PRO A 930 -6.02 -8.50 -17.46
N GLU A 931 -6.29 -9.69 -17.99
CA GLU A 931 -6.92 -9.84 -19.30
C GLU A 931 -8.32 -9.21 -19.27
N PRO A 932 -8.84 -8.67 -20.39
CA PRO A 932 -10.12 -7.97 -20.42
C PRO A 932 -11.30 -8.77 -19.84
N LYS A 933 -11.27 -10.10 -19.93
CA LYS A 933 -12.31 -11.00 -19.41
C LYS A 933 -12.19 -11.30 -17.91
N ALA A 934 -11.05 -11.01 -17.30
CA ALA A 934 -10.82 -11.29 -15.87
C ALA A 934 -11.84 -10.55 -14.98
N ALA A 935 -12.26 -9.34 -15.36
CA ALA A 935 -13.27 -8.59 -14.63
C ALA A 935 -14.64 -9.30 -14.60
N TYR A 936 -15.03 -10.01 -15.67
CA TYR A 936 -16.24 -10.84 -15.68
C TYR A 936 -16.10 -12.03 -14.73
N HIS A 937 -14.95 -12.71 -14.72
CA HIS A 937 -14.69 -13.78 -13.74
C HIS A 937 -14.74 -13.30 -12.28
N TYR A 938 -14.30 -12.07 -11.99
CA TYR A 938 -14.45 -11.45 -10.67
C TYR A 938 -15.94 -11.26 -10.32
N ASP A 939 -16.74 -10.76 -11.26
CA ASP A 939 -18.17 -10.53 -11.09
C ASP A 939 -18.97 -11.81 -10.88
N LEU A 940 -18.58 -12.92 -11.50
CA LEU A 940 -19.23 -14.22 -11.33
C LEU A 940 -19.33 -14.66 -9.86
N VAL A 941 -18.30 -14.37 -9.04
CA VAL A 941 -18.31 -14.74 -7.62
C VAL A 941 -19.35 -13.93 -6.84
N TYR A 942 -19.51 -12.65 -7.15
CA TYR A 942 -20.54 -11.79 -6.54
C TYR A 942 -21.95 -12.16 -7.00
N VAL A 943 -22.12 -12.55 -8.26
CA VAL A 943 -23.38 -13.14 -8.76
C VAL A 943 -23.71 -14.39 -7.96
N TYR A 944 -22.73 -15.26 -7.75
CA TYR A 944 -22.89 -16.49 -6.99
C TYR A 944 -23.33 -16.21 -5.54
N LEU A 945 -22.67 -15.25 -4.87
CA LEU A 945 -23.01 -14.79 -3.53
C LEU A 945 -24.46 -14.27 -3.45
N ALA A 946 -24.87 -13.45 -4.41
CA ALA A 946 -26.23 -12.93 -4.48
C ALA A 946 -27.27 -14.05 -4.60
N GLY A 947 -26.99 -15.10 -5.38
CA GLY A 947 -27.85 -16.29 -5.48
C GLY A 947 -28.01 -17.05 -4.16
N LEU A 948 -26.92 -17.17 -3.38
CA LEU A 948 -26.96 -17.80 -2.06
C LEU A 948 -27.73 -16.96 -1.03
N GLY A 949 -27.64 -15.63 -1.12
CA GLY A 949 -28.36 -14.72 -0.22
C GLY A 949 -29.89 -14.74 -0.38
N VAL A 950 -30.39 -15.17 -1.54
CA VAL A 950 -31.84 -15.21 -1.87
C VAL A 950 -32.45 -16.60 -1.63
N THR A 951 -31.67 -17.68 -1.73
CA THR A 951 -32.16 -19.06 -1.68
C THR A 951 -32.36 -19.61 -0.26
N PHE A 952 -33.50 -20.26 -0.01
CA PHE A 952 -33.77 -20.97 1.26
C PHE A 952 -33.14 -22.38 1.32
N ASN A 953 -32.51 -22.84 0.23
CA ASN A 953 -31.84 -24.14 0.11
C ASN A 953 -30.67 -24.06 -0.91
N PRO A 954 -29.41 -23.89 -0.45
CA PRO A 954 -28.25 -23.72 -1.32
C PRO A 954 -27.84 -25.00 -2.08
N PHE A 955 -28.40 -26.17 -1.73
CA PHE A 955 -28.07 -27.46 -2.34
C PHE A 955 -29.04 -27.89 -3.45
N GLY A 956 -29.96 -27.01 -3.88
CA GLY A 956 -30.90 -27.29 -4.96
C GLY A 956 -30.67 -26.36 -6.15
N GLY A 957 -29.92 -26.80 -7.17
CA GLY A 957 -29.53 -25.95 -8.29
C GLY A 957 -30.71 -25.32 -9.02
N ARG A 958 -31.87 -25.98 -9.12
CA ARG A 958 -33.05 -25.38 -9.78
C ARG A 958 -33.57 -24.14 -9.05
N GLY A 959 -33.56 -24.16 -7.72
CA GLY A 959 -33.98 -23.00 -6.92
C GLY A 959 -33.00 -21.86 -7.07
N PHE A 960 -31.70 -22.18 -6.96
CA PHE A 960 -30.59 -21.25 -7.14
C PHE A 960 -30.62 -20.53 -8.50
N MET A 961 -30.79 -21.28 -9.59
CA MET A 961 -30.84 -20.71 -10.95
C MET A 961 -32.07 -19.83 -11.20
N ILE A 962 -33.21 -20.14 -10.57
CA ILE A 962 -34.42 -19.30 -10.66
C ILE A 962 -34.20 -17.97 -9.94
N ASP A 963 -33.56 -18.01 -8.77
CA ASP A 963 -33.33 -16.82 -7.95
C ASP A 963 -32.24 -15.92 -8.55
N LEU A 964 -31.20 -16.50 -9.17
CA LEU A 964 -30.16 -15.75 -9.90
C LEU A 964 -30.72 -14.91 -11.06
N ARG A 965 -31.76 -15.39 -11.75
CA ARG A 965 -32.41 -14.64 -12.83
C ARG A 965 -33.14 -13.37 -12.38
N GLY A 966 -33.27 -13.15 -11.07
CA GLY A 966 -33.84 -11.94 -10.48
C GLY A 966 -32.80 -11.00 -9.84
N VAL A 967 -31.51 -11.32 -9.94
CA VAL A 967 -30.43 -10.56 -9.31
C VAL A 967 -30.13 -9.29 -10.11
N PHE A 968 -29.95 -8.19 -9.38
CA PHE A 968 -29.43 -6.92 -9.88
C PHE A 968 -28.30 -6.47 -8.95
N LEU A 969 -27.07 -6.37 -9.45
CA LEU A 969 -25.89 -5.97 -8.68
C LEU A 969 -24.94 -5.11 -9.51
N GLU A 970 -24.17 -4.26 -8.87
CA GLU A 970 -23.11 -3.48 -9.52
C GLU A 970 -21.81 -4.29 -9.44
N GLY A 971 -21.19 -4.59 -10.59
CA GLY A 971 -19.94 -5.34 -10.70
C GLY A 971 -18.77 -4.51 -11.20
N ALA A 972 -17.59 -5.11 -11.26
CA ALA A 972 -16.40 -4.55 -11.89
C ALA A 972 -16.62 -4.24 -13.37
N THR A 973 -17.53 -4.95 -14.04
CA THR A 973 -17.94 -4.71 -15.43
C THR A 973 -19.22 -3.85 -15.54
N GLY A 974 -19.60 -3.13 -14.47
CA GLY A 974 -20.82 -2.31 -14.40
C GLY A 974 -22.05 -3.09 -13.92
N ASP A 975 -23.25 -2.54 -14.15
CA ASP A 975 -24.49 -3.17 -13.68
C ASP A 975 -24.70 -4.57 -14.29
N ILE A 976 -25.01 -5.54 -13.43
CA ILE A 976 -25.27 -6.94 -13.77
C ILE A 976 -26.73 -7.25 -13.45
N SER A 977 -27.42 -7.74 -14.46
CA SER A 977 -28.77 -8.30 -14.33
C SER A 977 -28.96 -9.41 -15.35
N PHE A 978 -29.90 -10.33 -15.12
CA PHE A 978 -30.15 -11.46 -16.02
C PHE A 978 -31.59 -11.42 -16.54
N GLN A 979 -31.79 -11.67 -17.84
CA GLN A 979 -33.15 -11.88 -18.40
C GLN A 979 -33.46 -13.35 -18.67
N GLN A 980 -32.45 -14.15 -19.03
CA GLN A 980 -32.55 -15.59 -19.31
C GLN A 980 -31.32 -16.32 -18.75
N ASN A 981 -30.59 -17.10 -19.56
CA ASN A 981 -29.26 -17.58 -19.23
C ASN A 981 -28.16 -16.52 -19.45
N ASP A 982 -28.55 -15.34 -19.97
CA ASP A 982 -27.65 -14.26 -20.39
C ASP A 982 -27.84 -12.99 -19.56
N ARG A 983 -26.75 -12.23 -19.44
CA ARG A 983 -26.76 -10.88 -18.87
C ARG A 983 -27.56 -9.91 -19.73
N GLN A 984 -28.37 -9.08 -19.06
CA GLN A 984 -29.12 -7.98 -19.65
C GLN A 984 -28.30 -6.69 -19.54
N GLN A 985 -27.80 -6.22 -20.67
CA GLN A 985 -27.28 -4.86 -20.83
C GLN A 985 -27.68 -4.28 -22.19
N ASP A 986 -27.85 -2.95 -22.26
CA ASP A 986 -27.80 -2.21 -23.52
C ASP A 986 -26.33 -2.13 -23.92
N ILE A 987 -25.88 -3.03 -24.79
CA ILE A 987 -24.45 -3.27 -24.98
C ILE A 987 -23.93 -2.35 -26.07
N PRO A 988 -23.00 -1.44 -25.76
CA PRO A 988 -22.32 -0.68 -26.79
C PRO A 988 -21.35 -1.62 -27.53
N PHE A 989 -21.59 -1.80 -28.82
CA PHE A 989 -20.61 -2.38 -29.73
C PHE A 989 -19.65 -1.29 -30.17
N LEU A 990 -18.36 -1.53 -29.98
CA LEU A 990 -17.32 -0.63 -30.45
C LEU A 990 -16.84 -1.09 -31.83
N PHE A 991 -16.84 -0.16 -32.79
CA PHE A 991 -16.24 -0.40 -34.11
C PHE A 991 -14.87 0.26 -34.16
N LEU A 992 -13.84 -0.58 -34.15
CA LEU A 992 -12.47 -0.16 -34.30
C LEU A 992 -12.05 -0.33 -35.75
N GLY A 993 -11.56 0.73 -36.37
CA GLY A 993 -10.96 0.65 -37.70
C GLY A 993 -9.47 0.94 -37.62
N GLY A 994 -8.69 0.13 -38.33
CA GLY A 994 -7.25 0.32 -38.46
C GLY A 994 -6.93 1.23 -39.64
N ASP A 995 -5.98 2.16 -39.47
CA ASP A 995 -5.46 3.00 -40.56
C ASP A 995 -4.44 2.27 -41.47
N GLY A 996 -4.22 0.98 -41.21
CA GLY A 996 -3.24 0.11 -41.87
C GLY A 996 -1.78 0.36 -41.45
N ASP A 997 -1.52 1.29 -40.54
CA ASP A 997 -0.20 1.58 -39.96
C ASP A 997 -0.10 1.11 -38.49
N GLY A 998 -1.08 0.34 -38.01
CA GLY A 998 -1.17 -0.16 -36.63
C GLY A 998 -1.83 0.82 -35.65
N ASN A 999 -2.38 1.95 -36.13
CA ASN A 999 -3.16 2.85 -35.27
C ASN A 999 -4.66 2.58 -35.43
N PHE A 1000 -5.37 2.59 -34.30
CA PHE A 1000 -6.81 2.41 -34.24
C PHE A 1000 -7.49 3.77 -34.03
N GLU A 1001 -8.50 4.05 -34.84
CA GLU A 1001 -9.45 5.14 -34.57
C GLU A 1001 -10.81 4.53 -34.20
N ASP A 1002 -11.48 5.12 -33.22
CA ASP A 1002 -12.88 4.81 -32.89
C ASP A 1002 -13.78 5.42 -33.98
N PHE A 1003 -14.49 4.57 -34.74
CA PHE A 1003 -15.39 4.99 -35.81
C PHE A 1003 -16.84 5.21 -35.34
N GLY A 1004 -17.14 4.90 -34.07
CA GLY A 1004 -18.42 5.08 -33.41
C GLY A 1004 -18.87 3.86 -32.62
N SER A 1005 -19.71 4.10 -31.62
CA SER A 1005 -20.42 3.06 -30.87
C SER A 1005 -21.83 2.84 -31.42
N TYR A 1006 -22.29 1.59 -31.38
CA TYR A 1006 -23.66 1.21 -31.72
C TYR A 1006 -24.29 0.54 -30.52
N THR A 1007 -25.42 1.07 -30.05
CA THR A 1007 -26.21 0.40 -29.02
C THR A 1007 -27.37 -0.32 -29.69
N VAL A 1008 -27.42 -1.63 -29.53
CA VAL A 1008 -28.53 -2.46 -30.02
C VAL A 1008 -29.52 -2.64 -28.87
N THR A 1009 -30.68 -1.96 -28.92
CA THR A 1009 -31.68 -2.04 -27.85
C THR A 1009 -32.69 -3.16 -28.09
N ALA A 1010 -32.68 -4.16 -27.22
CA ALA A 1010 -33.68 -5.23 -27.19
C ALA A 1010 -35.02 -4.75 -26.61
N GLY A 1011 -36.13 -5.23 -27.16
CA GLY A 1011 -37.44 -5.09 -26.55
C GLY A 1011 -38.32 -6.30 -26.83
N LEU A 1012 -39.28 -6.58 -25.94
CA LEU A 1012 -40.34 -7.54 -26.23
C LEU A 1012 -41.49 -6.83 -26.96
N ASP A 1013 -42.10 -7.52 -27.93
CA ASP A 1013 -43.35 -7.10 -28.52
C ASP A 1013 -44.55 -7.37 -27.59
N GLU A 1014 -45.74 -7.03 -28.07
CA GLU A 1014 -46.99 -7.22 -27.32
C GLU A 1014 -47.39 -8.70 -27.10
N ASN A 1015 -46.71 -9.64 -27.76
CA ASN A 1015 -46.90 -11.09 -27.62
C ASN A 1015 -45.83 -11.74 -26.74
N GLY A 1016 -44.81 -10.99 -26.31
CA GLY A 1016 -43.64 -11.54 -25.64
C GLY A 1016 -42.62 -12.14 -26.60
N ASP A 1017 -42.78 -11.91 -27.90
CA ASP A 1017 -41.81 -12.28 -28.92
C ASP A 1017 -40.74 -11.18 -29.00
N PHE A 1018 -39.50 -11.58 -29.26
CA PHE A 1018 -38.36 -10.66 -29.28
C PHE A 1018 -38.46 -9.71 -30.48
N LEU A 1019 -38.37 -8.40 -30.23
CA LEU A 1019 -38.48 -7.36 -31.25
C LEU A 1019 -37.51 -6.22 -30.93
N TRP A 1020 -36.33 -6.31 -31.52
CA TRP A 1020 -35.27 -5.29 -31.44
C TRP A 1020 -35.81 -3.94 -31.91
N ARG A 1021 -35.76 -2.90 -31.05
CA ARG A 1021 -36.55 -1.66 -31.24
C ARG A 1021 -35.80 -0.55 -31.99
N GLY A 1022 -34.50 -0.69 -32.20
CA GLY A 1022 -33.72 0.25 -33.00
C GLY A 1022 -32.22 0.12 -32.77
N ILE A 1023 -31.46 0.66 -33.71
CA ILE A 1023 -30.02 0.87 -33.61
C ILE A 1023 -29.81 2.37 -33.50
N GLU A 1024 -29.35 2.85 -32.36
CA GLU A 1024 -28.89 4.24 -32.20
C GLU A 1024 -27.39 4.31 -32.50
N VAL A 1025 -27.03 5.29 -33.34
CA VAL A 1025 -25.64 5.53 -33.77
C VAL A 1025 -25.20 6.84 -33.16
N GLU A 1026 -24.29 6.80 -32.20
CA GLU A 1026 -23.63 8.00 -31.69
C GLU A 1026 -22.33 8.23 -32.47
N SER A 1027 -22.31 9.23 -33.36
CA SER A 1027 -21.09 9.59 -34.09
C SER A 1027 -20.26 10.60 -33.30
N THR A 1028 -19.02 10.25 -32.92
CA THR A 1028 -18.09 11.16 -32.22
C THR A 1028 -17.23 12.02 -33.16
N SER A 1029 -17.22 11.76 -34.48
CA SER A 1029 -16.39 12.51 -35.44
C SER A 1029 -17.19 13.39 -36.43
N SER A 1030 -16.69 14.60 -36.70
CA SER A 1030 -17.38 15.60 -37.54
C SER A 1030 -17.15 15.46 -39.05
N SER A 1031 -16.62 14.35 -39.56
CA SER A 1031 -16.47 14.10 -41.01
C SER A 1031 -16.27 12.60 -41.33
N PRO A 1032 -17.18 11.95 -42.10
CA PRO A 1032 -16.93 10.60 -42.58
C PRO A 1032 -15.97 10.60 -43.78
N PRO A 1033 -15.08 9.61 -43.95
CA PRO A 1033 -14.39 9.40 -45.22
C PRO A 1033 -15.40 8.99 -46.30
N SER A 1034 -15.29 9.56 -47.49
CA SER A 1034 -16.13 9.17 -48.63
C SER A 1034 -15.73 7.77 -49.12
N LEU A 1035 -16.65 6.80 -49.05
CA LEU A 1035 -16.58 5.45 -49.63
C LEU A 1035 -16.58 5.42 -51.18
N SER A 1036 -15.82 6.31 -51.83
CA SER A 1036 -15.59 6.20 -53.28
C SER A 1036 -14.24 6.77 -53.66
N SER A 1037 -13.32 5.91 -54.10
CA SER A 1037 -12.19 6.37 -54.91
C SER A 1037 -12.72 6.77 -56.30
N PRO A 1038 -12.32 7.92 -56.88
CA PRO A 1038 -12.80 8.31 -58.19
C PRO A 1038 -12.12 7.46 -59.26
N SER A 1039 -12.89 6.60 -59.92
CA SER A 1039 -12.42 5.78 -61.04
C SER A 1039 -11.95 6.62 -62.23
N LEU A 1040 -11.12 6.00 -63.09
CA LEU A 1040 -10.50 6.53 -64.32
C LEU A 1040 -11.45 7.27 -65.28
N SER A 1041 -12.77 7.11 -65.10
CA SER A 1041 -13.86 7.76 -65.84
C SER A 1041 -13.86 9.29 -65.66
N MET A 1042 -13.44 9.78 -64.50
CA MET A 1042 -13.37 11.23 -64.21
C MET A 1042 -12.21 11.91 -64.99
N TRP A 1043 -11.12 11.19 -65.22
CA TRP A 1043 -9.98 11.67 -66.03
C TRP A 1043 -10.27 11.59 -67.54
N LEU A 1044 -11.05 10.62 -68.01
CA LEU A 1044 -11.53 10.59 -69.40
C LEU A 1044 -12.53 11.72 -69.70
N GLY A 1045 -13.40 12.07 -68.75
CA GLY A 1045 -14.33 13.19 -68.86
C GLY A 1045 -13.61 14.54 -69.00
N LEU A 1046 -12.52 14.75 -68.25
CA LEU A 1046 -11.67 15.94 -68.35
C LEU A 1046 -10.88 15.99 -69.67
N LEU A 1047 -10.43 14.85 -70.21
CA LEU A 1047 -9.72 14.77 -71.49
C LEU A 1047 -10.65 15.08 -72.69
N VAL A 1048 -11.90 14.59 -72.66
CA VAL A 1048 -12.92 14.89 -73.69
C VAL A 1048 -13.37 16.35 -73.62
N GLY A 1049 -13.49 16.92 -72.42
CA GLY A 1049 -13.75 18.35 -72.22
C GLY A 1049 -12.63 19.26 -72.75
N TRP A 1050 -11.37 18.85 -72.59
CA TRP A 1050 -10.21 19.62 -73.06
C TRP A 1050 -10.04 19.58 -74.59
N VAL A 1051 -10.35 18.45 -75.24
CA VAL A 1051 -10.32 18.30 -76.71
C VAL A 1051 -11.49 19.06 -77.38
N MET A 1052 -12.65 19.18 -76.74
CA MET A 1052 -13.74 20.01 -77.24
C MET A 1052 -13.45 21.53 -77.11
N MET A 1053 -12.76 21.98 -76.05
CA MET A 1053 -12.37 23.39 -75.91
C MET A 1053 -11.29 23.83 -76.91
N MET A 1054 -10.38 22.95 -77.36
CA MET A 1054 -9.39 23.29 -78.39
C MET A 1054 -9.94 23.35 -79.82
N ARG A 1055 -11.14 22.84 -80.09
CA ARG A 1055 -11.79 22.92 -81.42
C ARG A 1055 -12.73 24.11 -81.60
N MET A 1056 -12.99 24.89 -80.55
CA MET A 1056 -13.78 26.13 -80.60
C MET A 1056 -12.92 27.41 -80.56
N ARG A 1057 -11.62 27.32 -80.88
CA ARG A 1057 -10.78 28.48 -81.24
C ARG A 1057 -10.33 28.42 -82.68
#